data_AF-A0A8B7V051-F1
#
_entry.id   AF-A0A8B7V051-F1
#
_cell.length_a   1.000
_cell.length_b   1.000
_cell.length_c   1.000
_cell.angle_alpha   90.00
_cell.angle_beta   90.00
_cell.angle_gamma   90.00
#
_symmetry.space_group_name_H-M   'P 1'
#
loop_
_entity.id
_entity.type
_entity.pdbx_description
1 polymer ?
#
loop_
_entity_poly.entity_id
_entity_poly.type
_entity_poly.pdbx_seq_one_letter_code
_entity_poly.pdbx_strand_id
1 'polypeptide(L)'
;MSFFFPSFLASEMEQLRISPATMLEDEITWLDNFEPNRTAECETSEADNILLAGHLRLIKTLLSLCGAEKEMLGSSLIKPLLDDFLFRASRIILNSHSPAGSAAISQQDFHPKCSTVNSRLAAYEVLVMLADSSPSNLQIITKELLSMHHQPDPALTKEFDYLPPVDSRSSSGFVGLRNGGATCYMNAVFQQLYMQPGLPESLLAVDDDTDNPDDSVFYQVQSLFGHLMESKLQYYVPENFWKIFKMWNKELYVREQQDAYEFFTSLIDQMDEYLKKMGRDQIFKNTFQGIYSDQKICKDCPHRYEREEAFMALNLGVTSCQSLEISLDQFVRGEVLEGSNAYYCEKCKEKRITVKRTCIKSLPSVLVIHLMRFGFDWESGRSIKYDEQIRFPWMLNMEPYTVSGMARQDSSCEVGENGRSMDQGGGGSPRKKVALTENYELVGVIVHSGQAHAGHYYSFIKDRRGCGKGKWYKFNDTVIEEFDLNDETLEYECFGGEYRPKVYDQTNPYTDVRRRYWNAYMLFYQRVSDQNSPVLPKKSRVSVVRQEAEDLSLSAPSSPEISPQSSPRPHRPNNDRLSILTKLVKKGEKKGLFVEKMPARIYQMVRDENLKFMKNRDVYSSDYFSFVLSLASLNATKLKHPYYPCMAKVSLQLAIQFLFQTYLRTKKKLRVDTEEWIATIEALLSKSFDACQWLVEYFISSEGRELVK
;
A
#
# COMPACT_ATOMS: atom_id res chain seq x y z
N MET A 1 -23.53 29.93 6.01
CA MET A 1 -24.25 30.88 6.89
C MET A 1 -24.70 30.10 8.13
N SER A 2 -23.77 29.37 8.77
CA SER A 2 -24.11 28.11 9.49
C SER A 2 -23.38 27.97 10.83
N PHE A 3 -22.96 29.07 11.42
CA PHE A 3 -22.46 29.11 12.79
C PHE A 3 -23.36 30.10 13.53
N PHE A 4 -23.94 29.68 14.65
CA PHE A 4 -24.97 30.37 15.46
C PHE A 4 -26.44 30.11 15.08
N PHE A 5 -26.92 28.91 15.37
CA PHE A 5 -28.29 28.75 15.88
C PHE A 5 -28.18 28.16 17.30
N PRO A 6 -28.26 28.98 18.37
CA PRO A 6 -28.56 28.45 19.70
C PRO A 6 -29.93 27.77 19.62
N SER A 7 -30.12 26.69 20.35
CA SER A 7 -31.39 25.97 20.49
C SER A 7 -32.57 26.94 20.57
N PHE A 8 -33.31 27.12 19.47
CA PHE A 8 -34.55 27.88 19.50
C PHE A 8 -35.50 27.13 20.43
N LEU A 9 -35.95 27.79 21.49
CA LEU A 9 -37.03 27.25 22.32
C LEU A 9 -38.27 27.11 21.42
N ALA A 10 -39.10 26.09 21.63
CA ALA A 10 -40.31 25.86 20.85
C ALA A 10 -41.20 27.13 20.70
N SER A 11 -41.15 28.01 21.71
CA SER A 11 -41.80 29.32 21.73
C SER A 11 -41.25 30.35 20.72
N GLU A 12 -39.97 30.29 20.37
CA GLU A 12 -39.33 31.20 19.39
C GLU A 12 -39.57 30.72 17.95
N MET A 13 -39.71 29.41 17.74
CA MET A 13 -40.08 28.83 16.43
C MET A 13 -41.54 29.14 16.06
N GLU A 14 -42.45 29.12 17.04
CA GLU A 14 -43.84 29.57 16.85
C GLU A 14 -43.93 31.05 16.45
N GLN A 15 -43.05 31.90 16.98
CA GLN A 15 -42.98 33.32 16.61
C GLN A 15 -42.47 33.55 15.17
N LEU A 16 -41.61 32.66 14.67
CA LEU A 16 -41.01 32.76 13.33
C LEU A 16 -41.82 32.06 12.22
N ARG A 17 -42.91 31.36 12.55
CA ARG A 17 -43.74 30.55 11.61
C ARG A 17 -42.93 29.50 10.82
N ILE A 18 -41.89 28.92 11.42
CA ILE A 18 -41.07 27.88 10.79
C ILE A 18 -41.51 26.52 11.35
N SER A 19 -41.94 25.60 10.48
CA SER A 19 -42.30 24.24 10.89
C SER A 19 -41.05 23.36 11.03
N PRO A 20 -40.84 22.68 12.17
CA PRO A 20 -39.77 21.69 12.31
C PRO A 20 -39.81 20.59 11.23
N ALA A 21 -41.02 20.22 10.77
CA ALA A 21 -41.22 19.23 9.73
C ALA A 21 -40.66 19.67 8.38
N THR A 22 -40.89 20.93 7.99
CA THR A 22 -40.36 21.46 6.72
C THR A 22 -38.85 21.61 6.75
N MET A 23 -38.28 22.04 7.89
CA MET A 23 -36.83 22.07 8.06
C MET A 23 -36.22 20.66 7.96
N LEU A 24 -36.90 19.65 8.51
CA LEU A 24 -36.44 18.28 8.46
C LEU A 24 -36.48 17.72 7.03
N GLU A 25 -37.52 18.03 6.25
CA GLU A 25 -37.58 17.69 4.82
C GLU A 25 -36.45 18.34 4.00
N ASP A 26 -36.14 19.61 4.27
CA ASP A 26 -35.03 20.33 3.62
C ASP A 26 -33.68 19.65 3.93
N GLU A 27 -33.47 19.27 5.18
CA GLU A 27 -32.25 18.59 5.63
C GLU A 27 -32.11 17.18 5.05
N ILE A 28 -33.21 16.42 4.96
CA ILE A 28 -33.22 15.10 4.29
C ILE A 28 -32.92 15.26 2.80
N THR A 29 -33.52 16.26 2.15
CA THR A 29 -33.26 16.57 0.73
C THR A 29 -31.80 16.94 0.51
N TRP A 30 -31.19 17.65 1.46
CA TRP A 30 -29.75 17.94 1.42
C TRP A 30 -28.91 16.66 1.51
N LEU A 31 -29.23 15.74 2.42
CA LEU A 31 -28.52 14.45 2.55
C LEU A 31 -28.63 13.59 1.29
N ASP A 32 -29.81 13.55 0.66
CA ASP A 32 -30.05 12.77 -0.56
C ASP A 32 -29.18 13.28 -1.72
N ASN A 33 -29.00 14.59 -1.82
CA ASN A 33 -28.20 15.24 -2.87
C ASN A 33 -26.71 15.37 -2.52
N PHE A 34 -26.30 14.95 -1.31
CA PHE A 34 -24.92 15.11 -0.87
C PHE A 34 -23.98 14.11 -1.56
N GLU A 35 -23.00 14.64 -2.31
CA GLU A 35 -21.87 13.89 -2.87
C GLU A 35 -20.55 14.33 -2.19
N PRO A 36 -19.84 13.43 -1.50
CA PRO A 36 -18.61 13.78 -0.79
C PRO A 36 -17.45 14.08 -1.75
N ASN A 37 -16.65 15.10 -1.44
CA ASN A 37 -15.34 15.25 -2.08
C ASN A 37 -14.39 14.19 -1.53
N ARG A 38 -13.95 13.28 -2.39
CA ARG A 38 -13.07 12.16 -2.01
C ARG A 38 -11.60 12.56 -1.95
N THR A 39 -10.90 12.14 -0.90
CA THR A 39 -9.44 12.21 -0.75
C THR A 39 -8.72 11.30 -1.75
N ALA A 40 -7.38 11.31 -1.74
CA ALA A 40 -6.59 10.38 -2.56
C ALA A 40 -6.84 8.90 -2.19
N GLU A 41 -7.23 8.64 -0.95
CA GLU A 41 -7.50 7.29 -0.43
C GLU A 41 -8.97 6.85 -0.62
N CYS A 42 -9.77 7.68 -1.32
CA CYS A 42 -11.21 7.53 -1.53
C CYS A 42 -12.07 7.70 -0.26
N GLU A 43 -11.55 8.32 0.80
CA GLU A 43 -12.34 8.71 1.98
C GLU A 43 -13.03 10.06 1.78
N THR A 44 -14.11 10.33 2.52
CA THR A 44 -14.75 11.65 2.52
C THR A 44 -13.81 12.69 3.12
N SER A 45 -13.73 13.88 2.54
CA SER A 45 -12.87 14.96 3.05
C SER A 45 -13.21 15.34 4.49
N GLU A 46 -12.22 15.84 5.24
CA GLU A 46 -12.44 16.24 6.64
C GLU A 46 -13.49 17.36 6.76
N ALA A 47 -13.43 18.35 5.88
CA ALA A 47 -14.41 19.44 5.83
C ALA A 47 -15.83 18.94 5.58
N ASP A 48 -16.00 18.00 4.64
CA ASP A 48 -17.30 17.39 4.34
C ASP A 48 -17.81 16.54 5.50
N ASN A 49 -16.93 15.81 6.20
CA ASN A 49 -17.31 15.07 7.41
C ASN A 49 -17.78 15.98 8.55
N ILE A 50 -17.12 17.13 8.74
CA ILE A 50 -17.53 18.14 9.74
C ILE A 50 -18.92 18.69 9.38
N LEU A 51 -19.14 19.01 8.10
CA LEU A 51 -20.41 19.48 7.59
C LEU A 51 -21.52 18.43 7.81
N LEU A 52 -21.28 17.18 7.38
CA LEU A 52 -22.19 16.06 7.60
C LEU A 52 -22.57 15.89 9.08
N ALA A 53 -21.58 15.92 9.98
CA ALA A 53 -21.84 15.80 11.42
C ALA A 53 -22.76 16.91 11.94
N GLY A 54 -22.59 18.15 11.43
CA GLY A 54 -23.46 19.29 11.75
C GLY A 54 -24.90 19.07 11.29
N HIS A 55 -25.11 18.73 10.02
CA HIS A 55 -26.45 18.45 9.46
C HIS A 55 -27.14 17.28 10.16
N LEU A 56 -26.43 16.18 10.43
CA LEU A 56 -26.98 15.04 11.15
C LEU A 56 -27.40 15.39 12.59
N ARG A 57 -26.63 16.21 13.30
CA ARG A 57 -27.02 16.67 14.64
C ARG A 57 -28.22 17.61 14.59
N LEU A 58 -28.32 18.46 13.57
CA LEU A 58 -29.51 19.28 13.34
C LEU A 58 -30.74 18.40 13.10
N ILE A 59 -30.63 17.38 12.24
CA ILE A 59 -31.68 16.39 11.99
C ILE A 59 -32.11 15.71 13.29
N LYS A 60 -31.15 15.26 14.12
CA LYS A 60 -31.45 14.68 15.44
C LYS A 60 -32.25 15.64 16.32
N THR A 61 -31.86 16.91 16.38
CA THR A 61 -32.59 17.93 17.16
C THR A 61 -34.00 18.15 16.60
N LEU A 62 -34.15 18.29 15.29
CA LEU A 62 -35.46 18.45 14.65
C LEU A 62 -36.37 17.24 14.89
N LEU A 63 -35.83 16.01 14.80
CA LEU A 63 -36.55 14.78 15.12
C LEU A 63 -37.02 14.72 16.58
N SER A 64 -36.31 15.33 17.53
CA SER A 64 -36.75 15.41 18.92
C SER A 64 -37.95 16.34 19.13
N LEU A 65 -38.18 17.27 18.19
CA LEU A 65 -39.33 18.18 18.18
C LEU A 65 -40.52 17.58 17.40
N CYS A 66 -40.28 16.58 16.55
CA CYS A 66 -41.30 15.94 15.74
C CYS A 66 -41.94 14.75 16.49
N GLY A 67 -43.27 14.72 16.56
CA GLY A 67 -44.04 13.64 17.18
C GLY A 67 -44.28 12.45 16.26
N ALA A 68 -45.52 12.25 15.81
CA ALA A 68 -45.93 11.11 14.98
C ALA A 68 -45.28 11.07 13.57
N GLU A 69 -44.80 12.21 13.06
CA GLU A 69 -44.15 12.34 11.74
C GLU A 69 -42.85 11.53 11.63
N LYS A 70 -42.25 11.22 12.77
CA LYS A 70 -41.04 10.40 12.92
C LYS A 70 -41.17 8.99 12.34
N GLU A 71 -42.36 8.41 12.40
CA GLU A 71 -42.59 7.05 11.86
C GLU A 71 -42.64 7.06 10.33
N MET A 72 -43.17 8.12 9.73
CA MET A 72 -43.22 8.26 8.28
C MET A 72 -41.84 8.55 7.69
N LEU A 73 -41.09 9.45 8.32
CA LEU A 73 -39.75 9.86 7.88
C LEU A 73 -38.67 8.80 8.14
N GLY A 74 -38.87 7.93 9.13
CA GLY A 74 -37.92 6.83 9.38
C GLY A 74 -37.78 5.90 8.19
N SER A 75 -38.85 5.65 7.45
CA SER A 75 -38.84 4.76 6.28
C SER A 75 -37.93 5.26 5.13
N SER A 76 -37.80 6.58 4.95
CA SER A 76 -36.96 7.19 3.93
C SER A 76 -35.53 7.42 4.40
N LEU A 77 -35.30 7.67 5.69
CA LEU A 77 -33.98 8.05 6.20
C LEU A 77 -33.12 6.87 6.72
N ILE A 78 -33.73 5.83 7.28
CA ILE A 78 -33.00 4.72 7.91
C ILE A 78 -32.13 3.97 6.91
N LYS A 79 -32.69 3.61 5.74
CA LYS A 79 -31.98 2.82 4.73
C LYS A 79 -30.78 3.57 4.14
N PRO A 80 -30.91 4.81 3.64
CA PRO A 80 -29.74 5.57 3.19
C PRO A 80 -28.68 5.73 4.27
N LEU A 81 -29.06 6.04 5.52
CA LEU A 81 -28.09 6.19 6.61
C LEU A 81 -27.29 4.91 6.86
N LEU A 82 -27.97 3.76 6.89
CA LEU A 82 -27.30 2.47 7.07
C LEU A 82 -26.47 2.07 5.84
N ASP A 83 -27.02 2.21 4.63
CA ASP A 83 -26.45 1.64 3.41
C ASP A 83 -25.39 2.51 2.75
N ASP A 84 -25.55 3.83 2.77
CA ASP A 84 -24.65 4.75 2.06
C ASP A 84 -23.76 5.54 3.01
N PHE A 85 -24.29 5.92 4.17
CA PHE A 85 -23.55 6.75 5.12
C PHE A 85 -22.69 5.95 6.09
N LEU A 86 -23.15 4.79 6.58
CA LEU A 86 -22.45 4.06 7.64
C LEU A 86 -21.84 2.73 7.20
N PHE A 87 -22.58 1.86 6.51
CA PHE A 87 -22.21 0.45 6.33
C PHE A 87 -22.25 -0.02 4.86
N ARG A 88 -21.75 0.83 3.96
CA ARG A 88 -21.70 0.56 2.52
C ARG A 88 -21.04 -0.77 2.16
N ALA A 89 -19.91 -1.09 2.80
CA ALA A 89 -19.23 -2.35 2.59
C ALA A 89 -20.09 -3.57 3.00
N SER A 90 -20.75 -3.49 4.16
CA SER A 90 -21.65 -4.56 4.64
C SER A 90 -22.82 -4.79 3.69
N ARG A 91 -23.40 -3.73 3.13
CA ARG A 91 -24.49 -3.83 2.14
C ARG A 91 -24.02 -4.51 0.85
N ILE A 92 -22.83 -4.16 0.35
CA ILE A 92 -22.26 -4.77 -0.85
C ILE A 92 -22.03 -6.28 -0.63
N ILE A 93 -21.46 -6.66 0.52
CA ILE A 93 -21.25 -8.08 0.88
C ILE A 93 -22.60 -8.82 0.91
N LEU A 94 -23.61 -8.26 1.59
CA LEU A 94 -24.93 -8.88 1.70
C LEU A 94 -25.58 -9.11 0.32
N ASN A 95 -25.45 -8.14 -0.59
CA ASN A 95 -25.98 -8.24 -1.95
C ASN A 95 -25.21 -9.23 -2.83
N SER A 96 -23.92 -9.44 -2.57
CA SER A 96 -23.08 -10.39 -3.33
C SER A 96 -23.49 -11.85 -3.14
N HIS A 97 -24.11 -12.17 -1.99
CA HIS A 97 -24.69 -13.48 -1.72
C HIS A 97 -26.06 -13.71 -2.38
N SER A 98 -26.62 -12.71 -3.09
CA SER A 98 -27.87 -12.83 -3.82
C SER A 98 -27.62 -13.23 -5.29
N PRO A 99 -28.30 -14.26 -5.83
CA PRO A 99 -28.02 -14.82 -7.16
C PRO A 99 -28.25 -13.87 -8.36
N ALA A 100 -28.77 -12.66 -8.15
CA ALA A 100 -29.12 -11.70 -9.21
C ALA A 100 -28.04 -10.63 -9.50
N GLY A 101 -26.91 -10.59 -8.77
CA GLY A 101 -26.04 -9.40 -8.72
C GLY A 101 -24.70 -9.43 -9.46
N SER A 102 -24.26 -10.54 -10.07
CA SER A 102 -22.81 -10.75 -10.27
C SER A 102 -22.11 -9.87 -11.33
N ALA A 103 -22.84 -9.24 -12.27
CA ALA A 103 -22.20 -8.55 -13.41
C ALA A 103 -21.91 -7.05 -13.19
N ALA A 104 -22.56 -6.37 -12.23
CA ALA A 104 -22.48 -4.91 -12.05
C ALA A 104 -21.66 -4.44 -10.82
N ILE A 105 -21.10 -5.38 -10.04
CA ILE A 105 -20.46 -5.10 -8.74
C ILE A 105 -19.03 -4.57 -8.91
N SER A 106 -18.37 -4.83 -10.05
CA SER A 106 -16.95 -4.51 -10.29
C SER A 106 -16.59 -3.01 -10.21
N GLN A 107 -17.58 -2.11 -10.28
CA GLN A 107 -17.35 -0.65 -10.29
C GLN A 107 -17.95 0.12 -9.10
N GLN A 108 -18.63 -0.55 -8.17
CA GLN A 108 -19.30 0.16 -7.07
C GLN A 108 -18.30 0.66 -6.02
N ASP A 109 -18.46 1.91 -5.60
CA ASP A 109 -17.73 2.50 -4.49
C ASP A 109 -18.22 1.87 -3.16
N PHE A 110 -17.27 1.38 -2.36
CA PHE A 110 -17.54 0.75 -1.08
C PHE A 110 -17.25 1.67 0.12
N HIS A 111 -16.82 2.91 -0.12
CA HIS A 111 -16.50 3.86 0.95
C HIS A 111 -17.78 4.53 1.48
N PRO A 112 -18.03 4.51 2.80
CA PRO A 112 -19.16 5.20 3.40
C PRO A 112 -19.06 6.72 3.18
N LYS A 113 -20.21 7.42 3.21
CA LYS A 113 -20.21 8.90 3.21
C LYS A 113 -19.69 9.46 4.55
N CYS A 114 -19.99 8.82 5.68
CA CYS A 114 -19.41 9.16 6.99
C CYS A 114 -18.15 8.32 7.24
N SER A 115 -16.97 8.93 7.08
CA SER A 115 -15.69 8.24 7.28
C SER A 115 -15.04 8.52 8.63
N THR A 116 -15.37 9.64 9.30
CA THR A 116 -14.79 10.02 10.60
C THR A 116 -15.63 9.57 11.79
N VAL A 117 -15.00 9.43 12.96
CA VAL A 117 -15.69 9.12 14.22
C VAL A 117 -16.85 10.08 14.48
N ASN A 118 -16.61 11.40 14.37
CA ASN A 118 -17.63 12.41 14.65
C ASN A 118 -18.87 12.33 13.73
N SER A 119 -18.67 12.12 12.43
CA SER A 119 -19.79 12.03 11.46
C SER A 119 -20.58 10.72 11.65
N ARG A 120 -19.89 9.63 12.00
CA ARG A 120 -20.52 8.34 12.31
C ARG A 120 -21.33 8.40 13.60
N LEU A 121 -20.78 8.97 14.68
CA LEU A 121 -21.49 9.18 15.93
C LEU A 121 -22.77 10.03 15.73
N ALA A 122 -22.68 11.10 14.94
CA ALA A 122 -23.86 11.91 14.61
C ALA A 122 -24.94 11.10 13.87
N ALA A 123 -24.55 10.22 12.94
CA ALA A 123 -25.49 9.33 12.25
C ALA A 123 -26.11 8.28 13.19
N TYR A 124 -25.31 7.70 14.10
CA TYR A 124 -25.80 6.79 15.14
C TYR A 124 -26.83 7.47 16.04
N GLU A 125 -26.58 8.72 16.45
CA GLU A 125 -27.52 9.50 17.24
C GLU A 125 -28.85 9.75 16.52
N VAL A 126 -28.83 9.97 15.21
CA VAL A 126 -30.06 10.08 14.39
C VAL A 126 -30.82 8.76 14.36
N LEU A 127 -30.15 7.62 14.15
CA LEU A 127 -30.78 6.30 14.16
C LEU A 127 -31.39 5.95 15.52
N VAL A 128 -30.68 6.23 16.62
CA VAL A 128 -31.20 6.08 17.98
C VAL A 128 -32.40 6.99 18.18
N MET A 129 -32.32 8.25 17.74
CA MET A 129 -33.45 9.17 17.81
C MET A 129 -34.64 8.59 17.05
N LEU A 130 -34.49 8.14 15.80
CA LEU A 130 -35.58 7.54 14.99
C LEU A 130 -36.25 6.31 15.63
N ALA A 131 -35.49 5.50 16.38
CA ALA A 131 -36.00 4.33 17.09
C ALA A 131 -36.74 4.65 18.40
N ASP A 132 -36.57 5.87 18.93
CA ASP A 132 -37.10 6.24 20.24
C ASP A 132 -38.63 6.32 20.23
N SER A 133 -39.30 5.52 21.07
CA SER A 133 -40.77 5.36 21.07
C SER A 133 -41.42 4.91 19.75
N SER A 134 -40.65 4.47 18.73
CA SER A 134 -41.23 3.99 17.46
C SER A 134 -40.92 2.52 17.22
N PRO A 135 -41.91 1.61 17.34
CA PRO A 135 -41.69 0.17 17.16
C PRO A 135 -41.31 -0.18 15.72
N SER A 136 -41.90 0.49 14.72
CA SER A 136 -41.64 0.21 13.30
C SER A 136 -40.20 0.59 12.90
N ASN A 137 -39.73 1.77 13.30
CA ASN A 137 -38.36 2.20 13.01
C ASN A 137 -37.32 1.33 13.72
N LEU A 138 -37.55 1.00 15.00
CA LEU A 138 -36.70 0.09 15.76
C LEU A 138 -36.61 -1.28 15.08
N GLN A 139 -37.74 -1.83 14.60
CA GLN A 139 -37.76 -3.11 13.91
C GLN A 139 -36.97 -3.08 12.59
N ILE A 140 -37.08 -2.00 11.80
CA ILE A 140 -36.32 -1.83 10.57
C ILE A 140 -34.82 -1.79 10.87
N ILE A 141 -34.38 -0.92 11.78
CA ILE A 141 -32.96 -0.76 12.14
C ILE A 141 -32.38 -2.09 12.64
N THR A 142 -33.06 -2.73 13.59
CA THR A 142 -32.62 -4.01 14.15
C THR A 142 -32.52 -5.09 13.06
N LYS A 143 -33.54 -5.22 12.20
CA LYS A 143 -33.51 -6.21 11.12
C LYS A 143 -32.33 -6.01 10.18
N GLU A 144 -32.06 -4.76 9.78
CA GLU A 144 -30.95 -4.45 8.87
C GLU A 144 -29.59 -4.73 9.55
N LEU A 145 -29.38 -4.29 10.79
CA LEU A 145 -28.12 -4.53 11.54
C LEU A 145 -27.86 -6.03 11.74
N LEU A 146 -28.89 -6.78 12.13
CA LEU A 146 -28.77 -8.23 12.29
C LEU A 146 -28.39 -8.90 10.97
N SER A 147 -29.05 -8.53 9.86
CA SER A 147 -28.76 -9.09 8.54
C SER A 147 -27.34 -8.78 8.04
N MET A 148 -26.82 -7.59 8.33
CA MET A 148 -25.51 -7.14 7.85
C MET A 148 -24.35 -7.67 8.70
N HIS A 149 -24.51 -7.72 10.03
CA HIS A 149 -23.39 -7.85 10.96
C HIS A 149 -23.46 -9.06 11.90
N HIS A 150 -24.65 -9.47 12.33
CA HIS A 150 -24.83 -10.42 13.44
C HIS A 150 -25.47 -11.74 13.00
N GLN A 151 -25.17 -12.17 11.77
CA GLN A 151 -25.54 -13.48 11.28
C GLN A 151 -24.65 -14.57 11.92
N PRO A 152 -25.19 -15.78 12.15
CA PRO A 152 -24.39 -16.90 12.63
C PRO A 152 -23.28 -17.24 11.64
N ASP A 153 -22.03 -17.24 12.12
CA ASP A 153 -20.87 -17.69 11.34
C ASP A 153 -20.28 -18.97 11.96
N PRO A 154 -20.49 -20.15 11.34
CA PRO A 154 -19.93 -21.40 11.80
C PRO A 154 -18.40 -21.38 11.96
N ALA A 155 -17.67 -20.58 11.18
CA ALA A 155 -16.21 -20.49 11.28
C ALA A 155 -15.77 -19.79 12.59
N LEU A 156 -16.55 -18.81 13.07
CA LEU A 156 -16.25 -18.05 14.28
C LEU A 156 -16.81 -18.71 15.55
N THR A 157 -17.62 -19.77 15.43
CA THR A 157 -18.23 -20.45 16.59
C THR A 157 -17.19 -20.98 17.58
N LYS A 158 -15.99 -21.35 17.10
CA LYS A 158 -14.92 -21.98 17.90
C LYS A 158 -13.80 -21.03 18.32
N GLU A 159 -13.79 -19.79 17.81
CA GLU A 159 -12.73 -18.82 18.11
C GLU A 159 -13.13 -17.87 19.25
N PHE A 160 -12.37 -17.90 20.34
CA PHE A 160 -12.43 -16.92 21.43
C PHE A 160 -11.29 -15.91 21.28
N ASP A 161 -11.47 -14.70 21.82
CA ASP A 161 -10.52 -13.57 21.69
C ASP A 161 -10.25 -13.14 20.23
N TYR A 162 -11.28 -13.27 19.39
CA TYR A 162 -11.26 -12.83 18.01
C TYR A 162 -11.11 -11.30 17.93
N LEU A 163 -10.14 -10.84 17.15
CA LEU A 163 -10.05 -9.45 16.72
C LEU A 163 -9.51 -9.45 15.29
N PRO A 164 -10.33 -9.10 14.29
CA PRO A 164 -9.85 -9.02 12.92
C PRO A 164 -8.83 -7.87 12.77
N PRO A 165 -8.01 -7.89 11.71
CA PRO A 165 -7.24 -6.71 11.33
C PRO A 165 -8.19 -5.54 11.06
N VAL A 166 -8.08 -4.50 11.88
CA VAL A 166 -8.88 -3.27 11.79
C VAL A 166 -8.01 -2.02 11.58
N ASP A 167 -6.70 -2.18 11.69
CA ASP A 167 -5.74 -1.12 11.44
C ASP A 167 -5.63 -0.83 9.94
N SER A 168 -5.82 0.44 9.59
CA SER A 168 -5.70 0.94 8.22
C SER A 168 -4.23 1.08 7.80
N ARG A 169 -3.99 1.43 6.53
CA ARG A 169 -2.66 1.80 6.02
C ARG A 169 -1.94 2.79 6.95
N SER A 170 -0.61 2.80 6.88
CA SER A 170 0.16 3.87 7.50
C SER A 170 -0.30 5.24 6.98
N SER A 171 -0.06 6.30 7.75
CA SER A 171 -0.35 7.68 7.32
C SER A 171 0.37 8.08 6.02
N SER A 172 1.41 7.34 5.64
CA SER A 172 2.14 7.48 4.39
C SER A 172 1.48 6.77 3.19
N GLY A 173 0.38 6.03 3.41
CA GLY A 173 -0.39 5.37 2.35
C GLY A 173 0.19 4.04 1.86
N PHE A 174 1.21 3.50 2.55
CA PHE A 174 1.85 2.22 2.22
C PHE A 174 1.31 1.05 3.05
N VAL A 175 1.52 -0.16 2.55
CA VAL A 175 1.10 -1.43 3.18
C VAL A 175 2.36 -2.20 3.60
N GLY A 176 2.42 -2.62 4.86
CA GLY A 176 3.48 -3.46 5.41
C GLY A 176 3.37 -4.93 4.99
N LEU A 177 4.34 -5.74 5.42
CA LEU A 177 4.34 -7.19 5.23
C LEU A 177 4.49 -7.87 6.58
N ARG A 178 3.63 -8.85 6.87
CA ARG A 178 3.72 -9.62 8.11
C ARG A 178 4.98 -10.48 8.11
N ASN A 179 5.64 -10.56 9.26
CA ASN A 179 6.74 -11.49 9.48
C ASN A 179 6.18 -12.86 9.92
N GLY A 180 6.52 -13.92 9.18
CA GLY A 180 6.13 -15.31 9.49
C GLY A 180 6.90 -15.94 10.65
N GLY A 181 7.90 -15.23 11.17
CA GLY A 181 8.76 -15.61 12.29
C GLY A 181 10.17 -15.05 12.09
N ALA A 182 10.78 -15.37 10.96
CA ALA A 182 12.13 -14.97 10.57
C ALA A 182 12.19 -14.55 9.09
N THR A 183 11.08 -14.06 8.52
CA THR A 183 10.95 -13.76 7.07
C THR A 183 11.22 -12.30 6.73
N CYS A 184 11.81 -11.52 7.64
CA CYS A 184 12.09 -10.09 7.40
C CYS A 184 13.04 -9.84 6.22
N TYR A 185 13.93 -10.78 5.91
CA TYR A 185 14.78 -10.74 4.71
C TYR A 185 13.94 -10.70 3.42
N MET A 186 12.82 -11.45 3.37
CA MET A 186 11.89 -11.41 2.25
C MET A 186 11.18 -10.07 2.18
N ASN A 187 10.68 -9.60 3.33
CA ASN A 187 9.91 -8.35 3.41
C ASN A 187 10.73 -7.14 2.95
N ALA A 188 11.99 -7.04 3.39
CA ALA A 188 12.90 -5.97 2.99
C ALA A 188 13.14 -5.97 1.47
N VAL A 189 13.40 -7.14 0.88
CA VAL A 189 13.61 -7.27 -0.57
C VAL A 189 12.33 -6.97 -1.36
N PHE A 190 11.17 -7.50 -0.94
CA PHE A 190 9.90 -7.25 -1.62
C PHE A 190 9.54 -5.77 -1.64
N GLN A 191 9.71 -5.06 -0.52
CA GLN A 191 9.44 -3.64 -0.46
C GLN A 191 10.40 -2.85 -1.37
N GLN A 192 11.69 -3.22 -1.44
CA GLN A 192 12.63 -2.60 -2.37
C GLN A 192 12.27 -2.81 -3.83
N LEU A 193 11.86 -4.03 -4.20
CA LEU A 193 11.41 -4.33 -5.55
C LEU A 193 10.11 -3.58 -5.88
N TYR A 194 9.12 -3.63 -4.99
CA TYR A 194 7.84 -2.96 -5.17
C TYR A 194 8.01 -1.44 -5.40
N MET A 195 8.93 -0.82 -4.67
CA MET A 195 9.16 0.63 -4.79
C MET A 195 9.93 1.05 -6.05
N GLN A 196 10.42 0.12 -6.88
CA GLN A 196 11.03 0.47 -8.17
C GLN A 196 9.97 0.96 -9.17
N PRO A 197 10.04 2.19 -9.69
CA PRO A 197 9.04 2.72 -10.62
C PRO A 197 8.93 1.86 -11.89
N GLY A 198 7.70 1.48 -12.26
CA GLY A 198 7.41 0.69 -13.46
C GLY A 198 7.51 -0.83 -13.25
N LEU A 199 8.20 -1.30 -12.21
CA LEU A 199 8.40 -2.73 -11.97
C LEU A 199 7.11 -3.45 -11.57
N PRO A 200 6.36 -3.02 -10.52
CA PRO A 200 5.07 -3.61 -10.18
C PRO A 200 4.06 -3.54 -11.32
N GLU A 201 4.03 -2.42 -12.03
CA GLU A 201 3.08 -2.20 -13.13
C GLU A 201 3.37 -3.15 -14.29
N SER A 202 4.65 -3.39 -14.60
CA SER A 202 5.06 -4.33 -15.64
C SER A 202 4.77 -5.77 -15.23
N LEU A 203 4.97 -6.10 -13.95
CA LEU A 203 4.70 -7.44 -13.43
C LEU A 203 3.20 -7.76 -13.42
N LEU A 204 2.38 -6.82 -12.96
CA LEU A 204 0.92 -6.99 -12.90
C LEU A 204 0.29 -7.01 -14.30
N ALA A 205 0.86 -6.30 -15.28
CA ALA A 205 0.37 -6.30 -16.65
C ALA A 205 0.55 -7.64 -17.40
N VAL A 206 1.20 -8.63 -16.79
CA VAL A 206 1.33 -9.97 -17.36
C VAL A 206 0.11 -10.80 -16.97
N ASP A 207 -0.74 -11.09 -17.95
CA ASP A 207 -1.77 -12.11 -17.78
C ASP A 207 -1.12 -13.50 -17.75
N ASP A 208 -1.37 -14.21 -16.66
CA ASP A 208 -0.94 -15.59 -16.42
C ASP A 208 -2.18 -16.49 -16.32
N ASP A 209 -2.48 -17.22 -17.40
CA ASP A 209 -3.60 -18.15 -17.50
C ASP A 209 -3.27 -19.53 -16.88
N THR A 210 -2.34 -19.59 -15.92
CA THR A 210 -1.95 -20.84 -15.27
C THR A 210 -3.14 -21.52 -14.59
N ASP A 211 -3.32 -22.82 -14.85
CA ASP A 211 -4.43 -23.61 -14.30
C ASP A 211 -4.44 -23.67 -12.75
N ASN A 212 -3.25 -23.61 -12.13
CA ASN A 212 -3.06 -23.61 -10.68
C ASN A 212 -2.28 -22.37 -10.17
N PRO A 213 -2.93 -21.20 -10.02
CA PRO A 213 -2.26 -19.98 -9.56
C PRO A 213 -1.70 -20.07 -8.13
N ASP A 214 -2.27 -20.93 -7.30
CA ASP A 214 -1.84 -21.12 -5.92
C ASP A 214 -0.45 -21.78 -5.81
N ASP A 215 -0.03 -22.51 -6.85
CA ASP A 215 1.28 -23.16 -6.93
C ASP A 215 2.33 -22.33 -7.70
N SER A 216 1.93 -21.20 -8.30
CA SER A 216 2.82 -20.34 -9.10
C SER A 216 3.48 -19.27 -8.24
N VAL A 217 4.81 -19.34 -8.08
CA VAL A 217 5.60 -18.29 -7.42
C VAL A 217 5.35 -16.93 -8.07
N PHE A 218 5.28 -16.89 -9.41
CA PHE A 218 5.04 -15.66 -10.16
C PHE A 218 3.69 -15.03 -9.78
N TYR A 219 2.62 -15.83 -9.78
CA TYR A 219 1.29 -15.36 -9.38
C TYR A 219 1.25 -14.90 -7.92
N GLN A 220 1.95 -15.58 -7.00
CA GLN A 220 2.01 -15.13 -5.60
C GLN A 220 2.74 -13.79 -5.45
N VAL A 221 3.78 -13.51 -6.25
CA VAL A 221 4.44 -12.19 -6.25
C VAL A 221 3.54 -11.12 -6.88
N GLN A 222 2.81 -11.44 -7.96
CA GLN A 222 1.79 -10.55 -8.51
C GLN A 222 0.72 -10.24 -7.45
N SER A 223 0.22 -11.26 -6.75
CA SER A 223 -0.75 -11.10 -5.67
C SER A 223 -0.18 -10.17 -4.59
N LEU A 224 1.03 -10.41 -4.12
CA LEU A 224 1.72 -9.57 -3.14
C LEU A 224 1.78 -8.10 -3.60
N PHE A 225 2.24 -7.83 -4.82
CA PHE A 225 2.31 -6.47 -5.37
C PHE A 225 0.93 -5.83 -5.57
N GLY A 226 -0.08 -6.61 -5.94
CA GLY A 226 -1.47 -6.15 -6.03
C GLY A 226 -2.02 -5.70 -4.66
N HIS A 227 -1.74 -6.47 -3.60
CA HIS A 227 -2.12 -6.09 -2.24
C HIS A 227 -1.34 -4.86 -1.75
N LEU A 228 -0.03 -4.78 -2.00
CA LEU A 228 0.75 -3.57 -1.65
C LEU A 228 0.23 -2.31 -2.37
N MET A 229 -0.34 -2.46 -3.55
CA MET A 229 -0.92 -1.37 -4.34
C MET A 229 -2.29 -0.93 -3.83
N GLU A 230 -3.22 -1.88 -3.61
CA GLU A 230 -4.65 -1.58 -3.45
C GLU A 230 -5.25 -1.96 -2.08
N SER A 231 -4.58 -2.79 -1.26
CA SER A 231 -5.13 -3.23 0.04
C SER A 231 -5.26 -2.08 1.02
N LYS A 232 -6.37 -1.94 1.74
CA LYS A 232 -6.61 -0.88 2.74
C LYS A 232 -6.09 -1.24 4.14
N LEU A 233 -5.64 -2.48 4.33
CA LEU A 233 -5.08 -2.97 5.58
C LEU A 233 -3.71 -2.35 5.86
N GLN A 234 -3.32 -2.34 7.13
CA GLN A 234 -1.96 -1.96 7.54
C GLN A 234 -0.88 -2.82 6.89
N TYR A 235 -1.12 -4.12 6.73
CA TYR A 235 -0.14 -5.07 6.18
C TYR A 235 -0.80 -6.22 5.44
N TYR A 236 -0.05 -6.85 4.54
CA TYR A 236 -0.42 -8.09 3.85
C TYR A 236 0.31 -9.31 4.44
N VAL A 237 -0.32 -10.49 4.37
CA VAL A 237 0.25 -11.76 4.85
C VAL A 237 0.49 -12.71 3.68
N PRO A 238 1.75 -12.90 3.23
CA PRO A 238 2.06 -13.73 2.07
C PRO A 238 2.17 -15.23 2.42
N GLU A 239 1.11 -15.82 3.00
CA GLU A 239 1.15 -17.22 3.50
C GLU A 239 1.38 -18.24 2.38
N ASN A 240 0.72 -18.07 1.23
CA ASN A 240 0.86 -19.01 0.13
C ASN A 240 2.24 -18.92 -0.50
N PHE A 241 2.81 -17.71 -0.62
CA PHE A 241 4.20 -17.53 -1.05
C PHE A 241 5.18 -18.31 -0.15
N TRP A 242 5.02 -18.23 1.17
CA TRP A 242 5.88 -18.97 2.11
C TRP A 242 5.80 -20.49 1.95
N LYS A 243 4.63 -21.03 1.56
CA LYS A 243 4.44 -22.48 1.39
C LYS A 243 5.12 -23.00 0.11
N ILE A 244 5.08 -22.23 -0.97
CA ILE A 244 5.51 -22.71 -2.29
C ILE A 244 6.94 -22.28 -2.67
N PHE A 245 7.44 -21.18 -2.11
CA PHE A 245 8.73 -20.63 -2.51
C PHE A 245 9.87 -21.54 -2.08
N LYS A 246 10.77 -21.86 -3.01
CA LYS A 246 11.97 -22.64 -2.79
C LYS A 246 13.19 -21.82 -3.17
N MET A 247 14.16 -21.70 -2.28
CA MET A 247 15.42 -21.03 -2.57
C MET A 247 16.42 -22.08 -3.07
N TRP A 248 16.85 -21.97 -4.32
CA TRP A 248 17.76 -22.95 -4.95
C TRP A 248 17.26 -24.42 -4.84
N ASN A 249 15.96 -24.63 -5.08
CA ASN A 249 15.26 -25.91 -4.93
C ASN A 249 15.19 -26.48 -3.49
N LYS A 250 15.59 -25.70 -2.48
CA LYS A 250 15.46 -26.04 -1.06
C LYS A 250 14.19 -25.41 -0.48
N GLU A 251 13.45 -26.20 0.28
CA GLU A 251 12.31 -25.72 1.05
C GLU A 251 12.76 -24.81 2.18
N LEU A 252 11.97 -23.77 2.45
CA LEU A 252 12.26 -22.78 3.48
C LEU A 252 11.29 -22.93 4.64
N TYR A 253 11.83 -22.88 5.86
CA TYR A 253 11.02 -22.76 7.06
C TYR A 253 10.91 -21.28 7.45
N VAL A 254 9.68 -20.77 7.63
CA VAL A 254 9.43 -19.35 7.98
C VAL A 254 10.06 -18.89 9.29
N ARG A 255 10.54 -19.82 10.12
CA ARG A 255 11.24 -19.55 11.39
C ARG A 255 12.76 -19.56 11.27
N GLU A 256 13.30 -19.90 10.10
CA GLU A 256 14.73 -19.86 9.81
C GLU A 256 15.09 -18.56 9.09
N GLN A 257 16.15 -17.90 9.57
CA GLN A 257 16.71 -16.75 8.87
C GLN A 257 17.48 -17.21 7.64
N GLN A 258 17.37 -16.42 6.58
CA GLN A 258 18.14 -16.59 5.36
C GLN A 258 18.78 -15.25 4.98
N ASP A 259 19.71 -15.33 4.04
CA ASP A 259 20.38 -14.16 3.50
C ASP A 259 19.46 -13.40 2.53
N ALA A 260 19.30 -12.09 2.75
CA ALA A 260 18.46 -11.24 1.89
C ALA A 260 19.00 -11.13 0.45
N TYR A 261 20.32 -11.17 0.26
CA TYR A 261 20.94 -11.13 -1.07
C TYR A 261 20.75 -12.45 -1.82
N GLU A 262 20.86 -13.60 -1.14
CA GLU A 262 20.55 -14.90 -1.74
C GLU A 262 19.08 -15.00 -2.13
N PHE A 263 18.17 -14.53 -1.26
CA PHE A 263 16.75 -14.46 -1.57
C PHE A 263 16.47 -13.56 -2.78
N PHE A 264 17.04 -12.35 -2.82
CA PHE A 264 16.91 -11.43 -3.95
C PHE A 264 17.32 -12.10 -5.27
N THR A 265 18.51 -12.70 -5.30
CA THR A 265 19.05 -13.35 -6.51
C THR A 265 18.18 -14.54 -6.94
N SER A 266 17.81 -15.40 -5.99
CA SER A 266 16.98 -16.56 -6.30
C SER A 266 15.57 -16.18 -6.78
N LEU A 267 14.98 -15.13 -6.20
CA LEU A 267 13.65 -14.64 -6.57
C LEU A 267 13.65 -14.10 -8.00
N ILE A 268 14.55 -13.17 -8.32
CA ILE A 268 14.55 -12.52 -9.65
C ILE A 268 14.89 -13.51 -10.77
N ASP A 269 15.78 -14.47 -10.51
CA ASP A 269 16.12 -15.52 -11.48
C ASP A 269 14.91 -16.42 -11.76
N GLN A 270 14.21 -16.89 -10.72
CA GLN A 270 12.99 -17.70 -10.89
C GLN A 270 11.89 -16.95 -11.65
N MET A 271 11.71 -15.65 -11.36
CA MET A 271 10.71 -14.83 -12.04
C MET A 271 11.04 -14.61 -13.52
N ASP A 272 12.30 -14.28 -13.85
CA ASP A 272 12.71 -14.07 -15.24
C ASP A 272 12.81 -15.38 -16.04
N GLU A 273 13.10 -16.51 -15.40
CA GLU A 273 13.00 -17.82 -16.03
C GLU A 273 11.56 -18.19 -16.36
N TYR A 274 10.62 -17.89 -15.45
CA TYR A 274 9.20 -18.09 -15.68
C TYR A 274 8.69 -17.25 -16.86
N LEU A 275 9.00 -15.95 -16.86
CA LEU A 275 8.65 -15.02 -17.95
C LEU A 275 9.23 -15.49 -19.29
N LYS A 276 10.49 -15.95 -19.29
CA LYS A 276 11.14 -16.49 -20.50
C LYS A 276 10.43 -17.74 -21.02
N LYS A 277 9.98 -18.64 -20.15
CA LYS A 277 9.21 -19.84 -20.54
C LYS A 277 7.86 -19.48 -21.17
N MET A 278 7.24 -18.38 -20.70
CA MET A 278 6.03 -17.82 -21.30
C MET A 278 6.26 -17.04 -22.61
N GLY A 279 7.52 -16.87 -23.04
CA GLY A 279 7.85 -16.05 -24.21
C GLY A 279 7.68 -14.54 -23.98
N ARG A 280 7.72 -14.09 -22.72
CA ARG A 280 7.67 -12.67 -22.32
C ARG A 280 9.06 -12.13 -22.07
N ASP A 281 9.18 -10.80 -22.06
CA ASP A 281 10.42 -10.11 -21.75
C ASP A 281 10.82 -10.33 -20.28
N GLN A 282 12.14 -10.44 -20.02
CA GLN A 282 12.71 -10.65 -18.70
C GLN A 282 12.78 -9.31 -17.94
N ILE A 283 11.73 -9.01 -17.17
CA ILE A 283 11.50 -7.70 -16.55
C ILE A 283 12.63 -7.33 -15.57
N PHE A 284 13.12 -8.29 -14.77
CA PHE A 284 14.13 -7.99 -13.75
C PHE A 284 15.49 -7.76 -14.38
N LYS A 285 15.89 -8.58 -15.35
CA LYS A 285 17.12 -8.36 -16.14
C LYS A 285 17.12 -7.02 -16.84
N ASN A 286 16.01 -6.62 -17.46
CA ASN A 286 15.92 -5.30 -18.10
C ASN A 286 16.14 -4.13 -17.12
N THR A 287 15.85 -4.34 -15.83
CA THR A 287 15.96 -3.32 -14.78
C THR A 287 17.34 -3.31 -14.12
N PHE A 288 17.81 -4.50 -13.70
CA PHE A 288 18.95 -4.68 -12.79
C PHE A 288 20.20 -5.28 -13.46
N GLN A 289 20.11 -5.83 -14.67
CA GLN A 289 21.25 -6.51 -15.30
C GLN A 289 22.30 -5.51 -15.79
N GLY A 290 23.52 -5.67 -15.31
CA GLY A 290 24.72 -5.10 -15.90
C GLY A 290 25.58 -6.17 -16.57
N ILE A 291 26.64 -5.73 -17.24
CA ILE A 291 27.62 -6.61 -17.90
C ILE A 291 29.02 -6.23 -17.43
N TYR A 292 29.75 -7.19 -16.90
CA TYR A 292 31.18 -7.14 -16.66
C TYR A 292 31.98 -7.40 -17.95
N SER A 293 33.20 -6.90 -17.96
CA SER A 293 34.24 -7.18 -18.95
C SER A 293 35.47 -7.68 -18.18
N ASP A 294 35.70 -8.99 -18.18
CA ASP A 294 36.96 -9.59 -17.69
C ASP A 294 38.01 -9.43 -18.78
N GLN A 295 39.00 -8.61 -18.50
CA GLN A 295 40.03 -8.18 -19.43
C GLN A 295 41.36 -8.77 -19.04
N LYS A 296 42.02 -9.38 -20.02
CA LYS A 296 43.43 -9.79 -19.95
C LYS A 296 44.23 -8.97 -20.93
N ILE A 297 45.02 -8.04 -20.42
CA ILE A 297 45.81 -7.09 -21.19
C ILE A 297 47.28 -7.49 -21.06
N CYS A 298 47.86 -8.06 -22.12
CA CYS A 298 49.28 -8.40 -22.12
C CYS A 298 50.10 -7.11 -22.18
N LYS A 299 51.12 -6.96 -21.33
CA LYS A 299 52.03 -5.80 -21.37
C LYS A 299 53.09 -5.94 -22.44
N ASP A 300 53.59 -7.15 -22.66
CA ASP A 300 54.72 -7.41 -23.56
C ASP A 300 54.30 -7.81 -24.99
N CYS A 301 53.02 -7.66 -25.34
CA CYS A 301 52.50 -7.89 -26.69
C CYS A 301 51.16 -7.17 -26.91
N PRO A 302 50.72 -6.91 -28.15
CA PRO A 302 49.51 -6.14 -28.43
C PRO A 302 48.20 -6.93 -28.21
N HIS A 303 48.27 -8.14 -27.67
CA HIS A 303 47.09 -9.00 -27.51
C HIS A 303 46.29 -8.65 -26.26
N ARG A 304 44.99 -8.40 -26.47
CA ARG A 304 43.99 -8.23 -25.42
C ARG A 304 42.89 -9.25 -25.60
N TYR A 305 42.45 -9.83 -24.50
CA TYR A 305 41.33 -10.75 -24.45
C TYR A 305 40.25 -10.14 -23.55
N GLU A 306 38.99 -10.33 -23.94
CA GLU A 306 37.83 -9.82 -23.21
C GLU A 306 36.77 -10.92 -23.15
N ARG A 307 36.18 -11.11 -21.98
CA ARG A 307 35.01 -11.96 -21.76
C ARG A 307 33.92 -11.15 -21.08
N GLU A 308 32.70 -11.27 -21.60
CA GLU A 308 31.52 -10.63 -21.01
C GLU A 308 30.82 -11.59 -20.05
N GLU A 309 30.44 -11.09 -18.89
CA GLU A 309 29.68 -11.83 -17.87
C GLU A 309 28.58 -10.93 -17.30
N ALA A 310 27.35 -11.43 -17.21
CA ALA A 310 26.23 -10.64 -16.69
C ALA A 310 26.23 -10.63 -15.16
N PHE A 311 25.73 -9.54 -14.56
CA PHE A 311 25.51 -9.45 -13.11
C PHE A 311 24.17 -8.79 -12.79
N MET A 312 23.58 -9.17 -11.67
CA MET A 312 22.36 -8.55 -11.13
C MET A 312 22.66 -7.61 -9.95
N ALA A 313 23.81 -7.79 -9.30
CA ALA A 313 24.34 -6.91 -8.27
C ALA A 313 25.87 -6.88 -8.29
N LEU A 314 26.47 -5.77 -7.85
CA LEU A 314 27.90 -5.65 -7.58
C LEU A 314 28.21 -6.15 -6.17
N ASN A 315 29.05 -7.17 -6.06
CA ASN A 315 29.48 -7.70 -4.77
C ASN A 315 30.78 -7.01 -4.35
N LEU A 316 30.70 -6.17 -3.32
CA LEU A 316 31.81 -5.32 -2.89
C LEU A 316 32.28 -5.71 -1.48
N GLY A 317 33.59 -5.86 -1.35
CA GLY A 317 34.24 -6.10 -0.07
C GLY A 317 34.15 -4.89 0.85
N VAL A 318 33.95 -5.13 2.13
CA VAL A 318 33.83 -4.06 3.14
C VAL A 318 35.08 -3.93 4.02
N THR A 319 35.92 -4.96 4.05
CA THR A 319 37.10 -4.99 4.91
C THR A 319 38.18 -4.05 4.37
N SER A 320 38.81 -3.28 5.26
CA SER A 320 39.86 -2.31 4.89
C SER A 320 39.40 -1.23 3.88
N CYS A 321 38.08 -0.98 3.78
CA CYS A 321 37.49 0.02 2.90
C CYS A 321 36.73 1.06 3.73
N GLN A 322 37.18 2.31 3.73
CA GLN A 322 36.51 3.41 4.46
C GLN A 322 35.32 3.99 3.69
N SER A 323 35.26 3.77 2.38
CA SER A 323 34.18 4.25 1.52
C SER A 323 33.89 3.26 0.37
N LEU A 324 32.72 3.44 -0.23
CA LEU A 324 32.24 2.65 -1.36
C LEU A 324 33.15 2.80 -2.58
N GLU A 325 33.66 4.00 -2.83
CA GLU A 325 34.55 4.32 -3.95
C GLU A 325 35.87 3.55 -3.83
N ILE A 326 36.42 3.42 -2.61
CA ILE A 326 37.64 2.63 -2.36
C ILE A 326 37.40 1.16 -2.69
N SER A 327 36.23 0.63 -2.33
CA SER A 327 35.88 -0.76 -2.64
C SER A 327 35.69 -0.97 -4.15
N LEU A 328 35.09 -0.01 -4.86
CA LEU A 328 34.97 -0.03 -6.33
C LEU A 328 36.34 0.09 -7.02
N ASP A 329 37.25 0.93 -6.53
CA ASP A 329 38.62 1.04 -7.03
C ASP A 329 39.36 -0.29 -6.89
N GLN A 330 39.26 -0.94 -5.72
CA GLN A 330 39.84 -2.27 -5.49
C GLN A 330 39.24 -3.32 -6.42
N PHE A 331 37.93 -3.27 -6.66
CA PHE A 331 37.23 -4.17 -7.57
C PHE A 331 37.77 -4.07 -9.02
N VAL A 332 38.04 -2.87 -9.53
CA VAL A 332 38.51 -2.67 -10.92
C VAL A 332 40.04 -2.66 -11.09
N ARG A 333 40.81 -2.51 -10.02
CA ARG A 333 42.28 -2.45 -10.06
C ARG A 333 42.89 -3.67 -10.75
N GLY A 334 42.30 -4.86 -10.55
CA GLY A 334 42.80 -6.12 -11.07
C GLY A 334 44.13 -6.57 -10.46
N GLU A 335 44.66 -7.66 -11.00
CA GLU A 335 45.90 -8.31 -10.57
C GLU A 335 46.91 -8.39 -11.73
N VAL A 336 48.21 -8.29 -11.40
CA VAL A 336 49.28 -8.49 -12.39
C VAL A 336 49.73 -9.95 -12.32
N LEU A 337 49.54 -10.67 -13.43
CA LEU A 337 49.98 -12.04 -13.61
C LEU A 337 51.42 -12.03 -14.14
N GLU A 338 52.38 -12.32 -13.27
CA GLU A 338 53.81 -12.32 -13.58
C GLU A 338 54.55 -13.57 -13.06
N GLY A 339 55.81 -13.74 -13.47
CA GLY A 339 56.65 -14.87 -13.05
C GLY A 339 56.08 -16.24 -13.45
N SER A 340 56.02 -17.17 -12.50
CA SER A 340 55.44 -18.51 -12.71
C SER A 340 53.96 -18.48 -13.04
N ASN A 341 53.22 -17.47 -12.54
CA ASN A 341 51.79 -17.26 -12.73
C ASN A 341 51.45 -16.40 -13.95
N ALA A 342 52.45 -16.01 -14.76
CA ALA A 342 52.24 -15.25 -15.98
C ALA A 342 51.28 -15.97 -16.95
N TYR A 343 50.41 -15.20 -17.59
CA TYR A 343 49.36 -15.71 -18.47
C TYR A 343 49.94 -16.26 -19.77
N TYR A 344 49.50 -17.45 -20.18
CA TYR A 344 49.90 -18.04 -21.45
C TYR A 344 49.10 -17.41 -22.59
N CYS A 345 49.76 -16.60 -23.42
CA CYS A 345 49.13 -15.97 -24.57
C CYS A 345 49.06 -16.97 -25.74
N GLU A 346 47.86 -17.39 -26.12
CA GLU A 346 47.64 -18.39 -27.18
C GLU A 346 48.16 -17.95 -28.56
N LYS A 347 48.14 -16.63 -28.82
CA LYS A 347 48.63 -16.06 -30.09
C LYS A 347 50.16 -16.00 -30.16
N CYS A 348 50.82 -15.69 -29.04
CA CYS A 348 52.29 -15.66 -28.94
C CYS A 348 52.89 -17.04 -28.61
N LYS A 349 52.08 -17.98 -28.12
CA LYS A 349 52.48 -19.31 -27.63
C LYS A 349 53.51 -19.28 -26.49
N GLU A 350 53.49 -18.23 -25.66
CA GLU A 350 54.43 -18.03 -24.55
C GLU A 350 53.74 -17.33 -23.36
N LYS A 351 54.31 -17.46 -22.15
CA LYS A 351 53.85 -16.73 -20.97
C LYS A 351 54.22 -15.25 -21.06
N ARG A 352 53.26 -14.37 -20.78
CA ARG A 352 53.40 -12.91 -20.88
C ARG A 352 52.91 -12.24 -19.60
N ILE A 353 53.59 -11.17 -19.18
CA ILE A 353 53.11 -10.36 -18.06
C ILE A 353 51.78 -9.75 -18.48
N THR A 354 50.74 -10.02 -17.70
CA THR A 354 49.36 -9.71 -18.11
C THR A 354 48.60 -9.10 -16.94
N VAL A 355 47.95 -7.96 -17.17
CA VAL A 355 47.00 -7.40 -16.21
C VAL A 355 45.67 -8.09 -16.44
N LYS A 356 45.17 -8.76 -15.40
CA LYS A 356 43.82 -9.34 -15.38
C LYS A 356 42.94 -8.46 -14.49
N ARG A 357 41.90 -7.87 -15.05
CA ARG A 357 40.98 -6.99 -14.31
C ARG A 357 39.55 -7.17 -14.76
N THR A 358 38.62 -6.92 -13.86
CA THR A 358 37.18 -6.90 -14.16
C THR A 358 36.72 -5.44 -14.18
N CYS A 359 36.14 -5.00 -15.30
CA CYS A 359 35.56 -3.66 -15.43
C CYS A 359 34.07 -3.74 -15.79
N ILE A 360 33.35 -2.63 -15.66
CA ILE A 360 31.93 -2.59 -16.02
C ILE A 360 31.77 -2.18 -17.49
N LYS A 361 31.14 -3.04 -18.30
CA LYS A 361 30.87 -2.78 -19.72
C LYS A 361 29.54 -2.05 -19.93
N SER A 362 28.49 -2.52 -19.25
CA SER A 362 27.15 -1.97 -19.33
C SER A 362 26.58 -1.81 -17.93
N LEU A 363 26.05 -0.63 -17.64
CA LEU A 363 25.44 -0.29 -16.36
C LEU A 363 23.91 -0.43 -16.42
N PRO A 364 23.26 -1.01 -15.38
CA PRO A 364 21.82 -1.21 -15.32
C PRO A 364 21.04 0.08 -15.05
N SER A 365 19.72 0.10 -15.28
CA SER A 365 18.90 1.27 -14.91
C SER A 365 18.83 1.49 -13.38
N VAL A 366 18.83 0.38 -12.63
CA VAL A 366 18.94 0.35 -11.17
C VAL A 366 20.12 -0.54 -10.82
N LEU A 367 21.14 0.05 -10.21
CA LEU A 367 22.34 -0.63 -9.74
C LEU A 367 22.12 -1.13 -8.30
N VAL A 368 22.20 -2.44 -8.12
CA VAL A 368 22.20 -3.06 -6.80
C VAL A 368 23.64 -3.33 -6.38
N ILE A 369 24.01 -2.88 -5.19
CA ILE A 369 25.31 -3.15 -4.59
C ILE A 369 25.10 -3.96 -3.33
N HIS A 370 25.70 -5.13 -3.27
CA HIS A 370 25.74 -5.98 -2.10
C HIS A 370 27.07 -5.76 -1.37
N LEU A 371 26.97 -5.31 -0.11
CA LEU A 371 28.12 -5.14 0.78
C LEU A 371 28.38 -6.48 1.47
N MET A 372 29.50 -7.13 1.14
CA MET A 372 29.86 -8.47 1.60
C MET A 372 30.27 -8.47 3.09
N ARG A 373 29.30 -8.20 3.97
CA ARG A 373 29.48 -8.09 5.42
C ARG A 373 29.47 -9.42 6.14
N PHE A 374 29.08 -10.51 5.49
CA PHE A 374 29.12 -11.84 6.10
C PHE A 374 30.34 -12.62 5.62
N GLY A 375 31.01 -13.27 6.56
CA GLY A 375 32.15 -14.13 6.29
C GLY A 375 32.13 -15.34 7.23
N PHE A 376 33.10 -16.24 7.02
CA PHE A 376 33.31 -17.39 7.89
C PHE A 376 34.69 -17.31 8.52
N ASP A 377 34.75 -17.32 9.84
CA ASP A 377 36.00 -17.41 10.57
C ASP A 377 36.36 -18.89 10.72
N TRP A 378 37.34 -19.35 9.96
CA TRP A 378 37.81 -20.73 9.96
C TRP A 378 38.50 -21.13 11.26
N GLU A 379 39.05 -20.17 12.02
CA GLU A 379 39.72 -20.46 13.29
C GLU A 379 38.68 -20.77 14.38
N SER A 380 37.61 -19.98 14.44
CA SER A 380 36.55 -20.16 15.45
C SER A 380 35.37 -21.01 14.97
N GLY A 381 35.35 -21.41 13.70
CA GLY A 381 34.32 -22.28 13.12
C GLY A 381 32.92 -21.66 13.10
N ARG A 382 32.82 -20.32 13.05
CA ARG A 382 31.54 -19.59 13.11
C ARG A 382 31.45 -18.54 12.02
N SER A 383 30.22 -18.26 11.60
CA SER A 383 29.92 -17.11 10.74
C SER A 383 30.13 -15.81 11.51
N ILE A 384 30.78 -14.85 10.86
CA ILE A 384 31.08 -13.53 11.41
C ILE A 384 30.45 -12.44 10.55
N LYS A 385 30.12 -11.32 11.20
CA LYS A 385 29.64 -10.11 10.54
C LYS A 385 30.68 -9.01 10.66
N TYR A 386 31.04 -8.40 9.54
CA TYR A 386 31.94 -7.25 9.46
C TYR A 386 31.13 -5.96 9.63
N ASP A 387 31.04 -5.45 10.85
CA ASP A 387 30.41 -4.16 11.17
C ASP A 387 31.38 -2.96 11.04
N GLU A 388 32.42 -3.08 10.21
CA GLU A 388 33.32 -1.95 9.89
C GLU A 388 32.55 -0.79 9.24
N GLN A 389 33.02 0.44 9.49
CA GLN A 389 32.40 1.63 8.93
C GLN A 389 32.69 1.70 7.42
N ILE A 390 31.65 1.78 6.60
CA ILE A 390 31.78 2.09 5.18
C ILE A 390 30.84 3.24 4.82
N ARG A 391 31.42 4.31 4.29
CA ARG A 391 30.66 5.47 3.80
C ARG A 391 30.22 5.21 2.37
N PHE A 392 29.01 5.61 2.01
CA PHE A 392 28.54 5.58 0.64
C PHE A 392 27.79 6.88 0.31
N PRO A 393 27.97 7.44 -0.89
CA PRO A 393 27.46 8.76 -1.22
C PRO A 393 25.99 8.74 -1.63
N TRP A 394 25.30 9.86 -1.51
CA TRP A 394 23.97 10.02 -2.13
C TRP A 394 24.02 9.94 -3.65
N MET A 395 25.13 10.42 -4.24
CA MET A 395 25.37 10.47 -5.67
C MET A 395 26.66 9.71 -6.00
N LEU A 396 26.53 8.61 -6.74
CA LEU A 396 27.63 7.73 -7.12
C LEU A 396 27.94 7.89 -8.61
N ASN A 397 29.15 8.31 -8.95
CA ASN A 397 29.63 8.35 -10.33
C ASN A 397 30.28 7.01 -10.69
N MET A 398 29.70 6.29 -11.65
CA MET A 398 30.21 4.99 -12.09
C MET A 398 31.17 5.09 -13.28
N GLU A 399 31.33 6.26 -13.92
CA GLU A 399 32.21 6.43 -15.09
C GLU A 399 33.62 5.85 -14.88
N PRO A 400 34.33 6.10 -13.76
CA PRO A 400 35.70 5.61 -13.57
C PRO A 400 35.84 4.08 -13.64
N TYR A 401 34.78 3.36 -13.25
CA TYR A 401 34.78 1.90 -13.17
C TYR A 401 34.34 1.23 -14.48
N THR A 402 33.95 2.01 -15.48
CA THR A 402 33.53 1.51 -16.80
C THR A 402 34.72 1.22 -17.72
N VAL A 403 34.53 0.36 -18.72
CA VAL A 403 35.56 0.06 -19.74
C VAL A 403 36.07 1.35 -20.42
N SER A 404 35.18 2.29 -20.72
CA SER A 404 35.53 3.59 -21.31
C SER A 404 36.25 4.50 -20.33
N GLY A 405 35.81 4.57 -19.07
CA GLY A 405 36.48 5.36 -18.02
C GLY A 405 37.90 4.86 -17.76
N MET A 406 38.06 3.56 -17.55
CA MET A 406 39.36 2.90 -17.34
C MET A 406 40.31 3.14 -18.52
N ALA A 407 39.82 3.03 -19.77
CA ALA A 407 40.65 3.31 -20.94
C ALA A 407 41.14 4.77 -21.01
N ARG A 408 40.31 5.73 -20.58
CA ARG A 408 40.70 7.15 -20.51
C ARG A 408 41.74 7.40 -19.43
N GLN A 409 41.62 6.73 -18.29
CA GLN A 409 42.57 6.84 -17.19
C GLN A 409 43.93 6.23 -17.56
N ASP A 410 43.94 5.03 -18.17
CA ASP A 410 45.16 4.38 -18.69
C ASP A 410 45.87 5.30 -19.71
N SER A 411 45.12 5.94 -20.61
CA SER A 411 45.65 6.88 -21.61
C SER A 411 46.23 8.16 -21.01
N SER A 412 45.70 8.61 -19.87
CA SER A 412 46.15 9.84 -19.20
C SER A 412 47.41 9.65 -18.36
N CYS A 413 47.66 8.42 -17.88
CA CYS A 413 48.83 8.09 -17.07
C CYS A 413 50.13 7.93 -17.90
N GLU A 414 50.03 7.55 -19.19
CA GLU A 414 51.21 7.39 -20.06
C GLU A 414 51.86 8.72 -20.50
N VAL A 415 51.24 9.87 -20.22
CA VAL A 415 51.75 11.21 -20.62
C VAL A 415 52.45 11.94 -19.45
N GLY A 416 52.56 11.30 -18.28
CA GLY A 416 53.03 11.92 -17.02
C GLY A 416 54.53 11.92 -16.73
N GLU A 417 55.37 11.32 -17.58
CA GLU A 417 56.84 11.30 -17.41
C GLU A 417 57.56 11.61 -18.73
N ASN A 418 57.52 12.87 -19.16
CA ASN A 418 58.60 13.58 -19.86
C ASN A 418 58.11 14.98 -20.27
N GLY A 419 58.68 16.02 -19.66
CA GLY A 419 58.29 17.39 -19.94
C GLY A 419 58.61 17.86 -21.36
N ARG A 420 57.75 18.75 -21.89
CA ARG A 420 58.11 20.08 -22.45
C ARG A 420 56.88 20.74 -23.09
N SER A 421 56.72 22.03 -22.82
CA SER A 421 55.90 22.96 -23.58
C SER A 421 56.24 22.91 -25.08
N MET A 422 55.21 22.83 -25.93
CA MET A 422 55.09 23.66 -27.13
C MET A 422 53.64 23.58 -27.63
N ASP A 423 53.06 24.75 -27.84
CA ASP A 423 51.74 25.02 -28.43
C ASP A 423 51.76 24.83 -29.95
N GLN A 424 50.73 24.20 -30.53
CA GLN A 424 50.10 24.59 -31.80
C GLN A 424 48.93 23.69 -32.18
N GLY A 425 47.86 24.33 -32.66
CA GLY A 425 46.54 23.75 -32.86
C GLY A 425 46.32 23.01 -34.18
N GLY A 426 45.15 22.37 -34.26
CA GLY A 426 44.73 21.64 -35.46
C GLY A 426 43.46 20.83 -35.27
N GLY A 427 42.30 21.48 -35.45
CA GLY A 427 41.13 20.97 -36.17
C GLY A 427 40.51 19.61 -35.80
N GLY A 428 39.24 19.66 -35.36
CA GLY A 428 38.28 18.58 -35.56
C GLY A 428 37.57 18.15 -34.28
N SER A 429 36.52 18.87 -33.91
CA SER A 429 35.54 18.37 -32.95
C SER A 429 34.67 17.31 -33.64
N PRO A 430 34.73 16.01 -33.28
CA PRO A 430 33.56 15.18 -33.46
C PRO A 430 32.61 15.62 -32.35
N ARG A 431 31.46 16.17 -32.74
CA ARG A 431 30.31 16.40 -31.84
C ARG A 431 30.13 15.17 -30.96
N LYS A 432 30.65 15.20 -29.72
CA LYS A 432 30.37 14.17 -28.72
C LYS A 432 28.87 14.23 -28.51
N LYS A 433 28.19 13.14 -28.88
CA LYS A 433 26.86 12.84 -28.36
C LYS A 433 26.92 13.10 -26.85
N VAL A 434 25.98 13.91 -26.37
CA VAL A 434 25.78 14.24 -24.96
C VAL A 434 26.03 12.98 -24.14
N ALA A 435 27.07 12.99 -23.30
CA ALA A 435 27.40 11.84 -22.48
C ALA A 435 26.21 11.61 -21.55
N LEU A 436 25.58 10.43 -21.67
CA LEU A 436 24.67 9.94 -20.64
C LEU A 436 25.43 10.04 -19.31
N THR A 437 24.86 10.73 -18.33
CA THR A 437 25.48 10.80 -17.02
C THR A 437 25.52 9.39 -16.43
N GLU A 438 26.70 8.82 -16.25
CA GLU A 438 26.91 7.56 -15.50
C GLU A 438 26.77 7.78 -13.98
N ASN A 439 25.98 8.78 -13.60
CA ASN A 439 25.69 9.16 -12.23
C ASN A 439 24.45 8.40 -11.74
N TYR A 440 24.52 7.94 -10.51
CA TYR A 440 23.46 7.23 -9.84
C TYR A 440 23.07 7.92 -8.54
N GLU A 441 21.79 7.97 -8.25
CA GLU A 441 21.25 8.49 -7.00
C GLU A 441 20.89 7.32 -6.06
N LEU A 442 21.21 7.43 -4.78
CA LEU A 442 20.79 6.47 -3.76
C LEU A 442 19.27 6.56 -3.56
N VAL A 443 18.57 5.44 -3.75
CA VAL A 443 17.10 5.37 -3.67
C VAL A 443 16.59 4.34 -2.67
N GLY A 444 17.47 3.47 -2.18
CA GLY A 444 17.11 2.46 -1.19
C GLY A 444 18.31 1.86 -0.47
N VAL A 445 18.12 1.51 0.80
CA VAL A 445 19.11 0.82 1.64
C VAL A 445 18.39 -0.31 2.38
N ILE A 446 18.84 -1.56 2.20
CA ILE A 446 18.48 -2.67 3.09
C ILE A 446 19.50 -2.69 4.22
N VAL A 447 19.02 -2.64 5.46
CA VAL A 447 19.84 -2.68 6.68
C VAL A 447 19.68 -4.04 7.34
N HIS A 448 20.80 -4.60 7.81
CA HIS A 448 20.81 -5.77 8.67
C HIS A 448 21.26 -5.38 10.08
N SER A 449 20.41 -5.67 11.07
CA SER A 449 20.67 -5.45 12.49
C SER A 449 20.82 -6.77 13.23
N GLY A 450 21.99 -7.05 13.77
CA GLY A 450 22.25 -8.25 14.57
C GLY A 450 23.52 -8.98 14.16
N GLN A 451 23.59 -10.25 14.53
CA GLN A 451 24.72 -11.16 14.31
C GLN A 451 24.58 -11.92 12.98
N ALA A 452 25.64 -12.60 12.54
CA ALA A 452 25.66 -13.29 11.25
C ALA A 452 24.62 -14.41 11.10
N HIS A 453 24.25 -15.09 12.19
CA HIS A 453 23.28 -16.20 12.17
C HIS A 453 21.88 -15.79 12.65
N ALA A 454 21.74 -14.57 13.15
CA ALA A 454 20.52 -14.07 13.76
C ALA A 454 20.54 -12.53 13.77
N GLY A 455 19.56 -11.94 13.11
CA GLY A 455 19.35 -10.51 13.10
C GLY A 455 17.98 -10.13 12.57
N HIS A 456 17.87 -8.94 12.03
CA HIS A 456 16.64 -8.37 11.52
C HIS A 456 16.92 -7.49 10.32
N TYR A 457 16.17 -7.70 9.25
CA TYR A 457 16.26 -6.91 8.03
C TYR A 457 15.11 -5.91 7.95
N TYR A 458 15.42 -4.70 7.53
CA TYR A 458 14.44 -3.66 7.23
C TYR A 458 14.99 -2.75 6.13
N SER A 459 14.13 -1.93 5.51
CA SER A 459 14.53 -1.10 4.37
C SER A 459 14.22 0.37 4.56
N PHE A 460 15.19 1.23 4.26
CA PHE A 460 14.94 2.64 3.97
C PHE A 460 14.74 2.81 2.47
N ILE A 461 13.65 3.46 2.06
CA ILE A 461 13.34 3.63 0.65
C ILE A 461 12.85 5.05 0.39
N LYS A 462 13.40 5.69 -0.64
CA LYS A 462 12.97 6.98 -1.14
C LYS A 462 11.70 6.82 -1.96
N ASP A 463 10.62 7.50 -1.60
CA ASP A 463 9.43 7.55 -2.43
C ASP A 463 9.69 8.40 -3.67
N ARG A 464 9.47 7.77 -4.83
CA ARG A 464 9.66 8.36 -6.16
C ARG A 464 8.33 8.45 -6.92
N ARG A 465 7.23 8.06 -6.28
CA ARG A 465 5.88 8.00 -6.83
C ARG A 465 5.02 9.13 -6.20
N GLY A 466 4.00 9.58 -6.92
CA GLY A 466 2.93 10.42 -6.36
C GLY A 466 3.35 11.75 -5.70
N CYS A 467 2.58 12.14 -4.67
CA CYS A 467 2.70 13.41 -3.93
C CYS A 467 3.78 13.40 -2.83
N GLY A 468 4.32 12.24 -2.46
CA GLY A 468 5.41 12.06 -1.49
C GLY A 468 6.82 12.12 -2.10
N LYS A 469 6.93 12.49 -3.39
CA LYS A 469 8.18 12.47 -4.16
C LYS A 469 9.33 13.14 -3.40
N GLY A 470 10.35 12.34 -3.10
CA GLY A 470 11.59 12.78 -2.47
C GLY A 470 11.71 12.45 -0.98
N LYS A 471 10.62 12.06 -0.31
CA LYS A 471 10.63 11.65 1.10
C LYS A 471 11.18 10.24 1.29
N TRP A 472 11.73 9.99 2.47
CA TRP A 472 12.23 8.67 2.86
C TRP A 472 11.28 8.00 3.84
N TYR A 473 11.17 6.68 3.72
CA TYR A 473 10.33 5.86 4.58
C TYR A 473 11.10 4.65 5.06
N LYS A 474 10.86 4.26 6.31
CA LYS A 474 11.39 3.05 6.91
C LYS A 474 10.34 1.96 6.87
N PHE A 475 10.61 0.92 6.08
CA PHE A 475 9.79 -0.27 5.93
C PHE A 475 10.31 -1.36 6.87
N ASN A 476 9.59 -1.58 7.97
CA ASN A 476 9.93 -2.53 9.00
C ASN A 476 8.78 -3.51 9.24
N ASP A 477 8.74 -4.57 8.45
CA ASP A 477 7.66 -5.57 8.43
C ASP A 477 6.28 -4.91 8.29
N THR A 478 5.44 -4.98 9.32
CA THR A 478 4.07 -4.45 9.32
C THR A 478 4.01 -2.94 9.51
N VAL A 479 5.11 -2.32 9.94
CA VAL A 479 5.16 -0.90 10.30
C VAL A 479 5.95 -0.13 9.26
N ILE A 480 5.32 0.92 8.71
CA ILE A 480 5.95 1.84 7.77
C ILE A 480 5.79 3.25 8.31
N GLU A 481 6.92 3.93 8.47
CA GLU A 481 6.98 5.28 9.04
C GLU A 481 7.78 6.22 8.11
N GLU A 482 7.36 7.49 8.04
CA GLU A 482 8.18 8.52 7.41
C GLU A 482 9.45 8.71 8.24
N PHE A 483 10.60 8.75 7.56
CA PHE A 483 11.89 8.85 8.21
C PHE A 483 12.71 9.95 7.53
N ASP A 484 13.22 10.90 8.30
CA ASP A 484 14.08 11.96 7.76
C ASP A 484 15.50 11.42 7.58
N LEU A 485 15.78 10.84 6.42
CA LEU A 485 17.12 10.35 6.07
C LEU A 485 17.96 11.51 5.51
N ASN A 486 18.84 12.03 6.35
CA ASN A 486 19.83 13.08 6.10
C ASN A 486 21.25 12.54 6.37
N ASP A 487 22.30 13.35 6.19
CA ASP A 487 23.68 12.88 6.33
C ASP A 487 23.99 12.25 7.71
N GLU A 488 23.50 12.85 8.79
CA GLU A 488 23.75 12.40 10.16
C GLU A 488 23.03 11.07 10.45
N THR A 489 21.76 10.97 10.06
CA THR A 489 20.95 9.75 10.27
C THR A 489 21.38 8.63 9.33
N LEU A 490 21.81 8.93 8.10
CA LEU A 490 22.38 7.95 7.19
C LEU A 490 23.66 7.34 7.78
N GLU A 491 24.55 8.17 8.31
CA GLU A 491 25.76 7.69 8.99
C GLU A 491 25.40 6.81 10.21
N TYR A 492 24.46 7.28 11.04
CA TYR A 492 24.07 6.57 12.26
C TYR A 492 23.37 5.24 12.00
N GLU A 493 22.46 5.17 11.03
CA GLU A 493 21.63 4.00 10.75
C GLU A 493 22.29 3.00 9.79
N CYS A 494 23.22 3.45 8.93
CA CYS A 494 23.64 2.64 7.79
C CYS A 494 25.16 2.40 7.67
N PHE A 495 26.04 3.28 8.14
CA PHE A 495 27.48 3.13 7.86
C PHE A 495 28.16 2.07 8.73
N GLY A 496 27.63 1.78 9.92
CA GLY A 496 28.23 0.86 10.89
C GLY A 496 29.33 1.53 11.72
N GLY A 497 30.36 0.76 12.07
CA GLY A 497 31.49 1.24 12.86
C GLY A 497 31.21 1.37 14.35
N GLU A 498 32.11 2.07 15.03
CA GLU A 498 32.05 2.32 16.47
C GLU A 498 31.42 3.69 16.77
N TYR A 499 30.79 3.80 17.93
CA TYR A 499 30.18 5.03 18.42
C TYR A 499 30.31 5.15 19.92
N ARG A 500 30.28 6.39 20.40
CA ARG A 500 30.24 6.72 21.83
C ARG A 500 28.82 7.11 22.21
N PRO A 501 28.07 6.26 22.94
CA PRO A 501 26.76 6.64 23.43
C PRO A 501 26.88 7.79 24.43
N LYS A 502 26.03 8.81 24.29
CA LYS A 502 25.88 9.87 25.31
C LYS A 502 25.06 9.33 26.49
N VAL A 503 25.65 8.46 27.31
CA VAL A 503 24.98 7.98 28.53
C VAL A 503 25.21 9.00 29.64
N TYR A 504 24.13 9.66 30.09
CA TYR A 504 24.13 10.46 31.32
C TYR A 504 23.94 9.52 32.52
N ASP A 505 24.96 8.74 32.87
CA ASP A 505 25.00 8.04 34.15
C ASP A 505 26.08 8.71 35.01
N GLN A 506 25.66 9.28 36.15
CA GLN A 506 26.54 10.02 37.07
C GLN A 506 27.55 9.12 37.80
N THR A 507 27.52 7.81 37.57
CA THR A 507 28.28 6.81 38.33
C THR A 507 29.43 6.14 37.57
N ASN A 508 29.63 6.40 36.27
CA ASN A 508 30.66 5.69 35.50
C ASN A 508 31.54 6.63 34.64
N PRO A 509 32.82 6.85 34.97
CA PRO A 509 33.70 7.79 34.26
C PRO A 509 34.39 7.21 32.99
N TYR A 510 34.01 6.00 32.53
CA TYR A 510 34.61 5.37 31.35
C TYR A 510 33.78 5.60 30.08
N THR A 511 34.45 6.08 29.02
CA THR A 511 33.87 6.18 27.68
C THR A 511 33.77 4.79 27.05
N ASP A 512 32.64 4.12 27.23
CA ASP A 512 32.34 2.82 26.61
C ASP A 512 32.11 3.00 25.09
N VAL A 513 33.09 2.61 24.28
CA VAL A 513 32.97 2.62 22.81
C VAL A 513 32.17 1.39 22.40
N ARG A 514 31.01 1.59 21.77
CA ARG A 514 30.13 0.51 21.32
C ARG A 514 30.18 0.35 19.82
N ARG A 515 30.00 -0.89 19.35
CA ARG A 515 29.91 -1.20 17.92
C ARG A 515 28.45 -1.15 17.46
N ARG A 516 28.19 -0.52 16.32
CA ARG A 516 26.87 -0.56 15.67
C ARG A 516 26.68 -1.90 14.99
N TYR A 517 25.82 -2.75 15.57
CA TYR A 517 25.45 -4.04 14.99
C TYR A 517 24.37 -3.91 13.89
N TRP A 518 23.92 -2.69 13.57
CA TRP A 518 23.07 -2.35 12.45
C TRP A 518 23.87 -1.57 11.40
N ASN A 519 23.76 -1.98 10.13
CA ASN A 519 24.43 -1.34 9.01
C ASN A 519 23.82 -1.78 7.67
N ALA A 520 24.07 -0.98 6.64
CA ALA A 520 23.67 -1.27 5.28
C ALA A 520 24.25 -2.59 4.79
N TYR A 521 23.40 -3.38 4.17
CA TYR A 521 23.71 -4.67 3.60
C TYR A 521 23.57 -4.67 2.07
N MET A 522 22.49 -4.09 1.55
CA MET A 522 22.31 -3.86 0.12
C MET A 522 21.94 -2.41 -0.16
N LEU A 523 22.53 -1.82 -1.19
CA LEU A 523 22.26 -0.46 -1.65
C LEU A 523 21.60 -0.51 -3.02
N PHE A 524 20.57 0.32 -3.21
CA PHE A 524 19.86 0.48 -4.47
C PHE A 524 20.10 1.90 -4.99
N TYR A 525 20.72 1.97 -6.16
CA TYR A 525 21.10 3.20 -6.84
C TYR A 525 20.34 3.29 -8.17
N GLN A 526 19.68 4.40 -8.45
CA GLN A 526 18.97 4.62 -9.72
C GLN A 526 19.78 5.54 -10.63
N ARG A 527 19.93 5.16 -11.91
CA ARG A 527 20.65 6.00 -12.88
C ARG A 527 19.94 7.33 -13.06
N VAL A 528 20.67 8.43 -12.91
CA VAL A 528 20.17 9.77 -13.22
C VAL A 528 19.99 9.84 -14.73
N SER A 529 18.76 10.11 -15.15
CA SER A 529 18.46 10.48 -16.53
C SER A 529 18.20 11.98 -16.57
N ASP A 530 18.71 12.66 -17.60
CA ASP A 530 18.33 14.04 -17.89
C ASP A 530 16.81 14.06 -18.07
N GLN A 531 16.09 14.62 -17.10
CA GLN A 531 14.65 14.82 -17.16
C GLN A 531 14.33 15.80 -18.30
N ASN A 532 14.22 15.29 -19.53
CA ASN A 532 13.55 15.91 -20.68
C ASN A 532 13.32 14.98 -21.89
N SER A 533 13.46 13.66 -21.74
CA SER A 533 13.06 12.72 -22.80
C SER A 533 11.90 11.85 -22.30
N PRO A 534 10.66 12.05 -22.76
CA PRO A 534 9.58 11.14 -22.42
C PRO A 534 9.91 9.78 -23.04
N VAL A 535 10.13 8.78 -22.19
CA VAL A 535 10.10 7.38 -22.62
C VAL A 535 8.64 7.07 -22.95
N LEU A 536 8.24 7.38 -24.17
CA LEU A 536 7.06 6.78 -24.78
C LEU A 536 7.32 5.26 -24.84
N PRO A 537 6.40 4.41 -24.36
CA PRO A 537 6.49 2.99 -24.65
C PRO A 537 6.51 2.82 -26.17
N LYS A 538 7.50 2.06 -26.67
CA LYS A 538 7.58 1.67 -28.09
C LYS A 538 6.23 1.09 -28.48
N LYS A 539 5.57 1.70 -29.47
CA LYS A 539 4.28 1.25 -30.01
C LYS A 539 4.42 -0.19 -30.53
N SER A 540 3.93 -1.15 -29.76
CA SER A 540 3.49 -2.44 -30.29
C SER A 540 2.20 -2.21 -31.06
N ARG A 541 2.12 -2.79 -32.26
CA ARG A 541 1.02 -2.61 -33.22
C ARG A 541 -0.25 -3.27 -32.67
N VAL A 542 -1.29 -2.48 -32.41
CA VAL A 542 -2.67 -2.97 -32.35
C VAL A 542 -3.40 -2.40 -33.56
N SER A 543 -3.58 -3.25 -34.57
CA SER A 543 -4.61 -3.11 -35.59
C SER A 543 -5.90 -3.76 -35.08
N VAL A 544 -7.05 -3.25 -35.56
CA VAL A 544 -8.45 -3.69 -35.28
C VAL A 544 -8.97 -3.05 -33.98
N VAL A 545 -9.84 -2.02 -33.98
CA VAL A 545 -11.15 -1.89 -34.65
C VAL A 545 -11.35 -0.42 -35.07
N ARG A 546 -11.50 -0.16 -36.38
CA ARG A 546 -11.98 1.12 -36.91
C ARG A 546 -12.82 0.86 -38.16
N GLN A 547 -14.07 0.48 -37.92
CA GLN A 547 -15.24 0.52 -38.79
C GLN A 547 -16.34 0.73 -37.74
N GLU A 548 -17.01 1.87 -37.62
CA GLU A 548 -17.87 2.52 -38.60
C GLU A 548 -17.91 4.03 -38.28
N ALA A 549 -17.48 4.87 -39.23
CA ALA A 549 -17.90 6.27 -39.36
C ALA A 549 -17.17 6.88 -40.58
N GLU A 550 -17.24 6.22 -41.73
CA GLU A 550 -16.96 6.86 -43.01
C GLU A 550 -18.08 6.46 -43.95
N ASP A 551 -19.16 7.24 -43.90
CA ASP A 551 -20.03 7.39 -45.05
C ASP A 551 -20.58 8.82 -45.07
N LEU A 552 -20.55 9.39 -46.28
CA LEU A 552 -21.10 10.66 -46.73
C LEU A 552 -20.23 11.91 -46.55
N SER A 553 -19.34 12.01 -47.52
CA SER A 553 -18.86 13.24 -48.14
C SER A 553 -19.99 14.16 -48.64
N LEU A 554 -19.72 15.48 -48.60
CA LEU A 554 -19.81 16.44 -49.73
C LEU A 554 -20.30 17.85 -49.33
N SER A 555 -19.43 18.82 -49.66
CA SER A 555 -19.70 20.17 -50.19
C SER A 555 -20.41 21.25 -49.36
N ALA A 556 -19.69 22.36 -49.16
CA ALA A 556 -20.22 23.69 -48.88
C ALA A 556 -21.09 24.23 -50.04
N PRO A 557 -21.98 25.21 -49.77
CA PRO A 557 -21.70 26.56 -50.30
C PRO A 557 -22.11 27.75 -49.39
N SER A 558 -21.33 28.83 -49.57
CA SER A 558 -21.60 30.29 -49.50
C SER A 558 -22.88 30.89 -48.88
N SER A 559 -22.66 31.93 -48.06
CA SER A 559 -23.59 33.03 -47.68
C SER A 559 -24.07 33.85 -48.92
N PRO A 560 -25.20 34.63 -48.89
CA PRO A 560 -25.33 35.87 -48.09
C PRO A 560 -26.76 36.33 -47.60
N GLU A 561 -26.74 37.30 -46.66
CA GLU A 561 -27.64 38.45 -46.36
C GLU A 561 -29.17 38.36 -46.03
N ILE A 562 -29.56 39.35 -45.17
CA ILE A 562 -30.89 39.95 -44.85
C ILE A 562 -31.58 39.54 -43.51
N SER A 563 -31.86 40.56 -42.67
CA SER A 563 -32.66 40.54 -41.41
C SER A 563 -34.10 41.07 -41.66
N PRO A 564 -35.02 41.26 -40.66
CA PRO A 564 -35.21 40.69 -39.32
C PRO A 564 -36.66 40.14 -39.07
N GLN A 565 -36.93 39.40 -37.98
CA GLN A 565 -38.09 39.58 -37.05
C GLN A 565 -38.33 38.39 -36.06
N SER A 566 -38.69 38.77 -34.82
CA SER A 566 -39.46 38.07 -33.74
C SER A 566 -38.93 36.82 -33.01
N SER A 567 -38.29 37.08 -31.85
CA SER A 567 -38.42 36.52 -30.46
C SER A 567 -38.99 35.11 -30.16
N PRO A 568 -38.73 34.49 -28.97
CA PRO A 568 -37.58 34.57 -28.05
C PRO A 568 -36.95 33.19 -27.71
N ARG A 569 -35.70 33.22 -27.24
CA ARG A 569 -34.93 32.06 -26.72
C ARG A 569 -35.20 31.86 -25.22
N PRO A 570 -35.11 30.62 -24.70
CA PRO A 570 -34.54 30.39 -23.38
C PRO A 570 -33.10 29.87 -23.49
N HIS A 571 -32.26 30.34 -22.57
CA HIS A 571 -30.85 30.05 -22.45
C HIS A 571 -30.58 28.57 -22.08
N ARG A 572 -29.67 27.92 -22.82
CA ARG A 572 -28.92 26.74 -22.33
C ARG A 572 -27.57 27.23 -21.80
N PRO A 573 -27.16 26.88 -20.57
CA PRO A 573 -25.81 27.15 -20.12
C PRO A 573 -24.85 26.18 -20.82
N ASN A 574 -23.94 26.75 -21.59
CA ASN A 574 -22.80 26.05 -22.18
C ASN A 574 -21.71 25.96 -21.11
N ASN A 575 -21.63 24.84 -20.38
CA ASN A 575 -20.50 24.62 -19.47
C ASN A 575 -20.12 23.15 -19.23
N ASP A 576 -20.48 22.23 -20.13
CA ASP A 576 -20.25 20.81 -19.87
C ASP A 576 -19.05 20.18 -20.56
N ARG A 577 -18.40 20.84 -21.53
CA ARG A 577 -17.23 20.22 -22.15
C ARG A 577 -15.99 20.28 -21.26
N LEU A 578 -15.77 21.39 -20.54
CA LEU A 578 -14.66 21.49 -19.59
C LEU A 578 -14.94 20.70 -18.31
N SER A 579 -16.17 20.68 -17.80
CA SER A 579 -16.53 19.90 -16.62
C SER A 579 -16.41 18.39 -16.89
N ILE A 580 -16.81 17.92 -18.08
CA ILE A 580 -16.67 16.53 -18.52
C ILE A 580 -15.20 16.20 -18.79
N LEU A 581 -14.42 17.09 -19.41
CA LEU A 581 -12.98 16.87 -19.57
C LEU A 581 -12.26 16.87 -18.22
N THR A 582 -12.57 17.79 -17.31
CA THR A 582 -11.99 17.80 -15.97
C THR A 582 -12.47 16.61 -15.15
N LYS A 583 -13.70 16.13 -15.33
CA LYS A 583 -14.18 14.87 -14.72
C LYS A 583 -13.51 13.66 -15.35
N LEU A 584 -13.26 13.62 -16.65
CA LEU A 584 -12.57 12.52 -17.35
C LEU A 584 -11.07 12.52 -17.09
N VAL A 585 -10.44 13.69 -16.97
CA VAL A 585 -9.04 13.87 -16.57
C VAL A 585 -8.90 13.54 -15.09
N LYS A 586 -9.76 14.05 -14.19
CA LYS A 586 -9.79 13.61 -12.78
C LYS A 586 -10.16 12.13 -12.63
N LYS A 587 -10.98 11.56 -13.51
CA LYS A 587 -11.33 10.13 -13.51
C LYS A 587 -10.21 9.27 -14.10
N GLY A 588 -9.42 9.78 -15.06
CA GLY A 588 -8.21 9.13 -15.58
C GLY A 588 -6.97 9.32 -14.72
N GLU A 589 -6.92 10.39 -13.91
CA GLU A 589 -5.86 10.69 -12.94
C GLU A 589 -6.14 10.06 -11.56
N LYS A 590 -7.41 9.86 -11.17
CA LYS A 590 -7.80 9.18 -9.90
C LYS A 590 -8.25 7.72 -10.05
N LYS A 591 -8.60 7.22 -11.25
CA LYS A 591 -8.74 5.78 -11.50
C LYS A 591 -7.60 5.36 -12.41
N GLY A 592 -6.61 4.74 -11.78
CA GLY A 592 -5.30 4.51 -12.37
C GLY A 592 -5.37 3.82 -13.72
N LEU A 593 -4.59 4.37 -14.65
CA LEU A 593 -4.05 3.69 -15.83
C LEU A 593 -3.38 2.32 -15.51
N PHE A 594 -3.20 2.04 -14.21
CA PHE A 594 -2.51 0.89 -13.64
C PHE A 594 -3.45 -0.16 -13.06
N VAL A 595 -4.65 0.22 -12.57
CA VAL A 595 -5.65 -0.74 -12.07
C VAL A 595 -6.25 -1.53 -13.25
N GLU A 596 -6.37 -0.90 -14.42
CA GLU A 596 -6.77 -1.58 -15.66
C GLU A 596 -5.77 -2.65 -16.15
N LYS A 597 -4.55 -2.66 -15.59
CA LYS A 597 -3.50 -3.64 -15.94
C LYS A 597 -3.32 -4.73 -14.89
N MET A 598 -4.02 -4.67 -13.76
CA MET A 598 -3.93 -5.74 -12.74
C MET A 598 -4.75 -6.96 -13.18
N PRO A 599 -4.27 -8.20 -12.95
CA PRO A 599 -5.04 -9.38 -13.29
C PRO A 599 -6.38 -9.39 -12.53
N ALA A 600 -7.48 -9.65 -13.23
CA ALA A 600 -8.82 -9.49 -12.68
C ALA A 600 -9.06 -10.30 -11.40
N ARG A 601 -8.49 -11.52 -11.31
CA ARG A 601 -8.56 -12.38 -10.12
C ARG A 601 -7.89 -11.73 -8.91
N ILE A 602 -6.70 -11.15 -9.09
CA ILE A 602 -5.98 -10.46 -8.01
C ILE A 602 -6.74 -9.21 -7.58
N TYR A 603 -7.22 -8.41 -8.54
CA TYR A 603 -8.03 -7.23 -8.23
C TYR A 603 -9.28 -7.60 -7.41
N GLN A 604 -9.98 -8.67 -7.80
CA GLN A 604 -11.15 -9.15 -7.08
C GLN A 604 -10.79 -9.63 -5.67
N MET A 605 -9.70 -10.38 -5.50
CA MET A 605 -9.21 -10.81 -4.19
C MET A 605 -8.94 -9.62 -3.26
N VAL A 606 -8.16 -8.63 -3.73
CA VAL A 606 -7.83 -7.43 -2.93
C VAL A 606 -9.09 -6.64 -2.60
N ARG A 607 -10.04 -6.54 -3.54
CA ARG A 607 -11.33 -5.87 -3.33
C ARG A 607 -12.18 -6.57 -2.27
N ASP A 608 -12.27 -7.89 -2.32
CA ASP A 608 -13.06 -8.68 -1.37
C ASP A 608 -12.45 -8.60 0.04
N GLU A 609 -11.12 -8.61 0.14
CA GLU A 609 -10.41 -8.34 1.40
C GLU A 609 -10.67 -6.92 1.92
N ASN A 610 -10.64 -5.91 1.05
CA ASN A 610 -10.94 -4.53 1.41
C ASN A 610 -12.38 -4.36 1.91
N LEU A 611 -13.36 -5.01 1.26
CA LEU A 611 -14.75 -5.01 1.71
C LEU A 611 -14.89 -5.63 3.10
N LYS A 612 -14.25 -6.78 3.32
CA LYS A 612 -14.25 -7.46 4.62
C LYS A 612 -13.57 -6.62 5.69
N PHE A 613 -12.44 -5.99 5.35
CA PHE A 613 -11.74 -5.05 6.23
C PHE A 613 -12.64 -3.88 6.64
N MET A 614 -13.30 -3.22 5.69
CA MET A 614 -14.18 -2.08 5.96
C MET A 614 -15.34 -2.49 6.87
N LYS A 615 -16.00 -3.62 6.58
CA LYS A 615 -17.03 -4.19 7.46
C LYS A 615 -16.49 -4.43 8.88
N ASN A 616 -15.32 -5.05 8.99
CA ASN A 616 -14.73 -5.37 10.28
C ASN A 616 -14.35 -4.11 11.07
N ARG A 617 -13.73 -3.12 10.41
CA ARG A 617 -13.37 -1.83 11.02
C ARG A 617 -14.60 -1.12 11.58
N ASP A 618 -15.71 -1.15 10.85
CA ASP A 618 -16.95 -0.49 11.25
C ASP A 618 -17.62 -1.23 12.43
N VAL A 619 -17.66 -2.56 12.40
CA VAL A 619 -18.34 -3.40 13.41
C VAL A 619 -17.52 -3.55 14.69
N TYR A 620 -16.21 -3.79 14.60
CA TYR A 620 -15.34 -4.05 15.76
C TYR A 620 -14.75 -2.76 16.34
N SER A 621 -15.61 -1.78 16.61
CA SER A 621 -15.27 -0.49 17.20
C SER A 621 -16.07 -0.23 18.49
N SER A 622 -15.47 0.48 19.45
CA SER A 622 -16.13 0.85 20.71
C SER A 622 -17.38 1.70 20.47
N ASP A 623 -17.34 2.57 19.46
CA ASP A 623 -18.45 3.45 19.09
C ASP A 623 -19.64 2.65 18.55
N TYR A 624 -19.41 1.63 17.72
CA TYR A 624 -20.46 0.74 17.24
C TYR A 624 -21.07 -0.07 18.40
N PHE A 625 -20.25 -0.57 19.33
CA PHE A 625 -20.73 -1.33 20.48
C PHE A 625 -21.63 -0.47 21.37
N SER A 626 -21.22 0.77 21.63
CA SER A 626 -22.00 1.76 22.38
C SER A 626 -23.31 2.12 21.67
N PHE A 627 -23.28 2.21 20.34
CA PHE A 627 -24.47 2.45 19.53
C PHE A 627 -25.49 1.30 19.61
N VAL A 628 -25.04 0.05 19.49
CA VAL A 628 -25.94 -1.12 19.60
C VAL A 628 -26.50 -1.23 21.03
N LEU A 629 -25.71 -0.95 22.06
CA LEU A 629 -26.18 -0.88 23.45
C LEU A 629 -27.23 0.22 23.66
N SER A 630 -27.00 1.40 23.07
CA SER A 630 -27.95 2.52 23.12
C SER A 630 -29.29 2.15 22.47
N LEU A 631 -29.27 1.48 21.31
CA LEU A 631 -30.50 0.98 20.67
C LEU A 631 -31.22 -0.09 21.49
N ALA A 632 -30.48 -1.02 22.09
CA ALA A 632 -31.05 -2.09 22.90
C ALA A 632 -31.68 -1.57 24.20
N SER A 633 -31.06 -0.58 24.85
CA SER A 633 -31.52 -0.02 26.12
C SER A 633 -32.58 1.09 25.97
N LEU A 634 -32.67 1.72 24.78
CA LEU A 634 -33.48 2.91 24.48
C LEU A 634 -34.90 2.89 25.07
N ASN A 635 -35.62 1.80 24.85
CA ASN A 635 -37.04 1.69 25.19
C ASN A 635 -37.28 0.85 26.47
N ALA A 636 -36.23 0.40 27.17
CA ALA A 636 -36.33 -0.52 28.32
C ALA A 636 -37.09 0.06 29.52
N THR A 637 -37.21 1.39 29.62
CA THR A 637 -37.91 2.09 30.71
C THR A 637 -39.33 2.53 30.35
N LYS A 638 -39.75 2.38 29.08
CA LYS A 638 -41.01 2.92 28.55
C LYS A 638 -42.22 2.00 28.76
N LEU A 639 -42.40 1.52 29.99
CA LEU A 639 -43.40 0.50 30.36
C LEU A 639 -44.85 0.90 30.08
N LYS A 640 -45.14 2.21 30.06
CA LYS A 640 -46.48 2.74 29.81
C LYS A 640 -46.82 2.86 28.31
N HIS A 641 -45.87 2.56 27.42
CA HIS A 641 -46.09 2.68 25.98
C HIS A 641 -46.95 1.51 25.45
N PRO A 642 -47.96 1.75 24.60
CA PRO A 642 -48.87 0.71 24.11
C PRO A 642 -48.16 -0.47 23.43
N TYR A 643 -47.05 -0.19 22.73
CA TYR A 643 -46.26 -1.19 22.00
C TYR A 643 -45.00 -1.64 22.74
N TYR A 644 -44.92 -1.42 24.06
CA TYR A 644 -43.74 -1.81 24.85
C TYR A 644 -43.34 -3.29 24.71
N PRO A 645 -44.27 -4.28 24.76
CA PRO A 645 -43.89 -5.70 24.63
C PRO A 645 -43.15 -6.01 23.32
N CYS A 646 -43.62 -5.43 22.22
CA CYS A 646 -42.99 -5.55 20.90
C CYS A 646 -41.60 -4.90 20.86
N MET A 647 -41.47 -3.68 21.37
CA MET A 647 -40.17 -2.98 21.42
C MET A 647 -39.17 -3.75 22.30
N ALA A 648 -39.59 -4.22 23.46
CA ALA A 648 -38.74 -4.99 24.37
C ALA A 648 -38.25 -6.30 23.72
N LYS A 649 -39.12 -7.00 22.98
CA LYS A 649 -38.74 -8.20 22.23
C LYS A 649 -37.70 -7.89 21.14
N VAL A 650 -37.89 -6.83 20.35
CA VAL A 650 -36.96 -6.43 19.27
C VAL A 650 -35.61 -5.97 19.85
N SER A 651 -35.62 -5.19 20.94
CA SER A 651 -34.39 -4.79 21.64
C SER A 651 -33.64 -6.00 22.21
N LEU A 652 -34.36 -6.99 22.77
CA LEU A 652 -33.74 -8.21 23.26
C LEU A 652 -33.15 -9.06 22.13
N GLN A 653 -33.83 -9.15 20.98
CA GLN A 653 -33.32 -9.81 19.78
C GLN A 653 -31.97 -9.24 19.35
N LEU A 654 -31.89 -7.90 19.24
CA LEU A 654 -30.65 -7.21 18.91
C LEU A 654 -29.55 -7.50 19.93
N ALA A 655 -29.86 -7.35 21.22
CA ALA A 655 -28.90 -7.54 22.31
C ALA A 655 -28.32 -8.96 22.32
N ILE A 656 -29.17 -9.99 22.29
CA ILE A 656 -28.75 -11.39 22.37
C ILE A 656 -27.91 -11.78 21.16
N GLN A 657 -28.37 -11.46 19.94
CA GLN A 657 -27.62 -11.82 18.74
C GLN A 657 -26.29 -11.06 18.64
N PHE A 658 -26.26 -9.77 18.98
CA PHE A 658 -25.01 -9.02 19.06
C PHE A 658 -24.04 -9.62 20.09
N LEU A 659 -24.53 -9.95 21.29
CA LEU A 659 -23.68 -10.46 22.37
C LEU A 659 -23.03 -11.78 22.00
N PHE A 660 -23.82 -12.75 21.53
CA PHE A 660 -23.33 -14.10 21.25
C PHE A 660 -22.57 -14.19 19.92
N GLN A 661 -22.97 -13.44 18.89
CA GLN A 661 -22.33 -13.53 17.58
C GLN A 661 -21.15 -12.57 17.41
N THR A 662 -21.04 -11.53 18.24
CA THR A 662 -19.98 -10.52 18.09
C THR A 662 -19.28 -10.21 19.41
N TYR A 663 -19.97 -9.61 20.38
CA TYR A 663 -19.33 -9.00 21.56
C TYR A 663 -18.53 -10.00 22.42
N LEU A 664 -19.14 -11.12 22.82
CA LEU A 664 -18.52 -12.09 23.73
C LEU A 664 -17.34 -12.84 23.10
N ARG A 665 -17.27 -12.85 21.76
CA ARG A 665 -16.15 -13.45 21.00
C ARG A 665 -14.93 -12.54 20.94
N THR A 666 -15.09 -11.24 21.22
CA THR A 666 -14.00 -10.27 21.11
C THR A 666 -13.00 -10.32 22.27
N LYS A 667 -11.81 -9.76 22.04
CA LYS A 667 -10.80 -9.54 23.08
C LYS A 667 -11.36 -8.70 24.23
N LYS A 668 -10.92 -8.99 25.47
CA LYS A 668 -11.34 -8.28 26.69
C LYS A 668 -11.31 -6.75 26.59
N LYS A 669 -10.36 -6.17 25.85
CA LYS A 669 -10.25 -4.71 25.66
C LYS A 669 -11.47 -4.04 25.03
N LEU A 670 -12.27 -4.79 24.26
CA LEU A 670 -13.51 -4.29 23.63
C LEU A 670 -14.75 -4.59 24.48
N ARG A 671 -14.63 -5.36 25.55
CA ARG A 671 -15.74 -5.80 26.40
C ARG A 671 -15.91 -4.93 27.66
N VAL A 672 -15.87 -3.61 27.47
CA VAL A 672 -15.86 -2.63 28.56
C VAL A 672 -17.24 -2.56 29.25
N ASP A 673 -18.33 -2.57 28.49
CA ASP A 673 -19.69 -2.28 28.99
C ASP A 673 -20.49 -3.55 29.37
N THR A 674 -19.80 -4.61 29.80
CA THR A 674 -20.44 -5.92 30.04
C THR A 674 -21.52 -5.85 31.13
N GLU A 675 -21.31 -5.04 32.17
CA GLU A 675 -22.29 -4.83 33.24
C GLU A 675 -23.56 -4.11 32.74
N GLU A 676 -23.40 -3.11 31.86
CA GLU A 676 -24.52 -2.38 31.28
C GLU A 676 -25.37 -3.27 30.34
N TRP A 677 -24.71 -4.17 29.60
CA TRP A 677 -25.40 -5.19 28.80
C TRP A 677 -26.23 -6.13 29.66
N ILE A 678 -25.69 -6.61 30.78
CA ILE A 678 -26.41 -7.47 31.73
C ILE A 678 -27.62 -6.72 32.29
N ALA A 679 -27.42 -5.50 32.80
CA ALA A 679 -28.50 -4.68 33.36
C ALA A 679 -29.62 -4.40 32.32
N THR A 680 -29.25 -4.15 31.07
CA THR A 680 -30.20 -3.94 29.97
C THR A 680 -31.04 -5.20 29.72
N ILE A 681 -30.41 -6.37 29.63
CA ILE A 681 -31.11 -7.64 29.40
C ILE A 681 -32.03 -8.00 30.57
N GLU A 682 -31.55 -7.84 31.81
CA GLU A 682 -32.35 -8.04 33.02
C GLU A 682 -33.59 -7.13 33.04
N ALA A 683 -33.42 -5.86 32.66
CA ALA A 683 -34.54 -4.92 32.57
C ALA A 683 -35.57 -5.32 31.51
N LEU A 684 -35.13 -5.82 30.35
CA LEU A 684 -36.02 -6.27 29.28
C LEU A 684 -36.79 -7.56 29.66
N LEU A 685 -36.11 -8.52 30.28
CA LEU A 685 -36.70 -9.80 30.69
C LEU A 685 -37.65 -9.66 31.88
N SER A 686 -37.25 -8.92 32.92
CA SER A 686 -38.08 -8.76 34.13
C SER A 686 -39.41 -8.05 33.87
N LYS A 687 -39.53 -7.31 32.77
CA LYS A 687 -40.64 -6.41 32.48
C LYS A 687 -41.45 -6.78 31.24
N SER A 688 -41.06 -7.79 30.45
CA SER A 688 -41.76 -8.18 29.22
C SER A 688 -41.88 -9.70 29.08
N PHE A 689 -43.12 -10.19 29.08
CA PHE A 689 -43.42 -11.61 28.84
C PHE A 689 -43.00 -12.05 27.42
N ASP A 690 -43.30 -11.25 26.41
CA ASP A 690 -42.98 -11.55 25.00
C ASP A 690 -41.47 -11.69 24.76
N ALA A 691 -40.67 -10.90 25.48
CA ALA A 691 -39.22 -10.96 25.41
C ALA A 691 -38.70 -12.27 26.04
N CYS A 692 -39.22 -12.65 27.22
CA CYS A 692 -38.93 -13.93 27.86
C CYS A 692 -39.31 -15.12 26.97
N GLN A 693 -40.53 -15.10 26.42
CA GLN A 693 -41.01 -16.15 25.53
C GLN A 693 -40.10 -16.31 24.31
N TRP A 694 -39.76 -15.19 23.65
CA TRP A 694 -38.87 -15.23 22.49
C TRP A 694 -37.48 -15.79 22.84
N LEU A 695 -36.90 -15.42 23.98
CA LEU A 695 -35.58 -15.91 24.39
C LEU A 695 -35.56 -17.43 24.59
N VAL A 696 -36.60 -17.97 25.24
CA VAL A 696 -36.76 -19.42 25.43
C VAL A 696 -36.91 -20.12 24.08
N GLU A 697 -37.76 -19.60 23.20
CA GLU A 697 -37.93 -20.12 21.84
C GLU A 697 -36.61 -20.09 21.05
N TYR A 698 -35.83 -19.01 21.17
CA TYR A 698 -34.53 -18.86 20.52
C TYR A 698 -33.54 -19.93 21.01
N PHE A 699 -33.39 -20.15 22.31
CA PHE A 699 -32.49 -21.18 22.83
C PHE A 699 -32.94 -22.62 22.52
N ILE A 700 -34.24 -22.86 22.33
CA ILE A 700 -34.75 -24.16 21.89
C ILE A 700 -34.50 -24.40 20.39
N SER A 701 -34.40 -23.32 19.59
CA SER A 701 -34.15 -23.39 18.16
C SER A 701 -32.80 -24.04 17.83
N SER A 702 -32.63 -24.48 16.58
CA SER A 702 -31.36 -25.04 16.11
C SER A 702 -30.19 -24.06 16.28
N GLU A 703 -30.42 -22.77 16.04
CA GLU A 703 -29.40 -21.73 16.17
C GLU A 703 -28.99 -21.53 17.63
N GLY A 704 -29.96 -21.39 18.53
CA GLY A 704 -29.69 -21.19 19.95
C GLY A 704 -29.05 -22.42 20.62
N ARG A 705 -29.38 -23.63 20.18
CA ARG A 705 -28.72 -24.86 20.67
C ARG A 705 -27.24 -24.91 20.33
N GLU A 706 -26.83 -24.39 19.18
CA GLU A 706 -25.40 -24.32 18.81
C GLU A 706 -24.63 -23.29 19.64
N LEU A 707 -25.30 -22.28 20.22
CA LEU A 707 -24.67 -21.32 21.15
C LEU A 707 -24.46 -21.89 22.56
N VAL A 708 -25.28 -22.86 22.96
CA VAL A 708 -25.25 -23.50 24.29
C VAL A 708 -24.29 -24.70 24.34
N LYS A 709 -24.00 -25.31 23.18
CA LYS A 709 -22.97 -26.35 23.04
C LYS A 709 -21.58 -25.77 23.11
#